data_AF-A0A8H3CGL2-F1
#
_entry.id   AF-A0A8H3CGL2-F1
#
_cell.length_a   1.000
_cell.length_b   1.000
_cell.length_c   1.000
_cell.angle_alpha   90.00
_cell.angle_beta   90.00
_cell.angle_gamma   90.00
#
_symmetry.space_group_name_H-M   'P 1'
#
loop_
_entity.id
_entity.type
_entity.pdbx_description
1 polymer ?
#
loop_
_entity_poly.entity_id
_entity_poly.type
_entity_poly.pdbx_seq_one_letter_code
_entity_poly.pdbx_strand_id
1 'polypeptide(L)'
;MDLFSHLSDDVLLLIFIQLDDPLALSQTSKRFNRISKESYTRALYFITRYGHQHAMYWALGRGKLVDKQMLDIMVNNGAHVSRYLIQCAIQYRGHSAPHSFIKKHWSHSLSFESFVHLLGIAVDRMGYQDLDWAKNLDDGSVFRQWLMDKKSLGGRTRVEWDVIQEMFEKYGFIPFCPKDPLVLDFPLALSYEPRLLPLAVKNGLRLDVKYRDFIFRKVFEKPTVPREGRDETIIKMVEDLQRLDPIMFVSKTVAAEVCMEANINEQGYMALKKLDAARKLPYSLSTLVSALIKLFRNTRSVTFSKIISLIQSLHSNYPNPTDPKIRHVLLLTVFCSPMATRADWSEEMLPQILEKLVELGLIQPPVQDGMPEHSKSRSLDLKGIPKALSREELVNVLLSPFVENERPCIAYARSKSGMGLEEWAITQLKGDVAVDCLPISSKGKLLKRLCEDKIIERRVVEAMKSHAIHLEDLPEPFSPECATYRAKLGASLPMIGSEMYAFPLWTQSMEEDQIELQSDVESESHKSISGTLGEDPQTSIFTSSNYDLGTISQDTLSARLDREESGTRWHRRRWWTHSGHQISAEIEAKLPYPAAPRHVADHILEHFKSHHRATAIMMTHSLINGNVHTLGSYIDENVPVTLFHIKVLARLGRQPSWKFWSKLDKQKFYFSEEDYLPREIIKTPSCGKMSINTLCNPDPIKSERLQTPTTPSGFEEGSSRPRRKAASEMRTYKIPSDSDSDEASDDMDYSYSASKRSRTKGKGKAKLVDHLPNNQPESTDFHLWTKHLGLLLKEEEKKWKERKRLAEKDEFGRPKERIFKTEFMRALASKVADMKKRDHASTPTPSIEDDSDDEYVQRIRPKRKARHPGWADRDDRTSLKKLRVPE
;
A
#
# COMPACT_ATOMS: atom_id res chain seq x y z
N MET A 1 38.43 21.49 -0.01
CA MET A 1 37.44 21.10 1.02
C MET A 1 37.92 21.61 2.38
N ASP A 2 37.68 22.87 2.69
CA ASP A 2 38.08 23.49 3.97
C ASP A 2 36.85 23.97 4.76
N LEU A 3 35.71 23.29 4.59
CA LEU A 3 34.42 23.72 5.15
C LEU A 3 34.40 23.68 6.69
N PHE A 4 35.26 22.86 7.31
CA PHE A 4 35.30 22.64 8.76
C PHE A 4 36.36 23.48 9.49
N SER A 5 37.22 24.22 8.77
CA SER A 5 38.26 25.05 9.39
C SER A 5 37.69 26.27 10.13
N HIS A 6 36.54 26.77 9.66
CA HIS A 6 35.88 27.96 10.22
C HIS A 6 34.83 27.67 11.32
N LEU A 7 34.49 26.40 11.57
CA LEU A 7 33.50 26.05 12.60
C LEU A 7 34.11 26.08 14.01
N SER A 8 33.36 26.55 15.00
CA SER A 8 33.75 26.47 16.41
C SER A 8 33.77 25.03 16.91
N ASP A 9 34.53 24.75 17.98
CA ASP A 9 34.59 23.40 18.57
C ASP A 9 33.21 22.93 19.08
N ASP A 10 32.32 23.84 19.50
CA ASP A 10 30.93 23.50 19.89
C ASP A 10 30.11 22.96 18.71
N VAL A 11 30.23 23.59 17.54
CA VAL A 11 29.55 23.11 16.32
C VAL A 11 30.13 21.77 15.88
N LEU A 12 31.45 21.59 15.99
CA LEU A 12 32.09 20.30 15.70
C LEU A 12 31.63 19.20 16.68
N LEU A 13 31.45 19.52 17.96
CA LEU A 13 30.89 18.60 18.94
C LEU A 13 29.46 18.22 18.58
N LEU A 14 28.61 19.18 18.23
CA LEU A 14 27.23 18.92 17.79
C LEU A 14 27.19 18.04 16.54
N ILE A 15 28.08 18.27 15.57
CA ILE A 15 28.23 17.40 14.40
C ILE A 15 28.64 16.00 14.87
N PHE A 16 29.66 15.90 15.73
CA PHE A 16 30.21 14.63 16.20
C PHE A 16 29.17 13.74 16.90
N ILE A 17 28.36 14.29 17.81
CA ILE A 17 27.37 13.53 18.58
C ILE A 17 26.18 13.04 17.74
N GLN A 18 25.96 13.61 16.56
CA GLN A 18 24.90 13.22 15.64
C GLN A 18 25.35 12.11 14.65
N LEU A 19 26.63 11.77 14.62
CA LEU A 19 27.14 10.72 13.73
C LEU A 19 26.75 9.33 14.24
N ASP A 20 26.35 8.45 13.31
CA ASP A 20 26.11 7.03 13.63
C ASP A 20 27.39 6.28 14.01
N ASP A 21 28.50 6.60 13.32
CA ASP A 21 29.85 6.12 13.63
C ASP A 21 30.88 7.25 13.39
N PRO A 22 31.40 7.89 14.45
CA PRO A 22 32.34 9.00 14.31
C PRO A 22 33.77 8.57 13.96
N LEU A 23 34.07 7.27 13.87
CA LEU A 23 35.44 6.77 13.72
C LEU A 23 36.10 7.25 12.43
N ALA A 24 35.41 7.12 11.29
CA ALA A 24 35.96 7.51 10.00
C ALA A 24 36.29 9.02 9.94
N LEU A 25 35.42 9.86 10.51
CA LEU A 25 35.64 11.30 10.57
C LEU A 25 36.79 11.67 11.51
N SER A 26 36.89 10.98 12.65
CA SER A 26 37.99 11.18 13.62
C SER A 26 39.35 10.74 13.07
N GLN A 27 39.38 9.76 12.17
CA GLN A 27 40.61 9.29 11.52
C GLN A 27 41.06 10.23 10.39
N THR A 28 40.13 10.90 9.72
CA THR A 28 40.41 11.74 8.55
C THR A 28 40.61 13.22 8.88
N SER A 29 40.09 13.71 10.02
CA SER A 29 40.25 15.10 10.46
C SER A 29 40.99 15.21 11.80
N LYS A 30 42.05 16.03 11.84
CA LYS A 30 42.84 16.28 13.06
C LYS A 30 42.01 16.94 14.18
N ARG A 31 41.08 17.85 13.84
CA ARG A 31 40.21 18.50 14.83
C ARG A 31 39.22 17.51 15.43
N PHE A 32 38.54 16.72 14.59
CA PHE A 32 37.66 15.66 15.08
C PHE A 32 38.42 14.57 15.84
N ASN A 33 39.67 14.26 15.47
CA ASN A 33 40.53 13.37 16.25
C ASN A 33 40.76 13.90 17.67
N ARG A 34 41.06 15.20 17.81
CA ARG A 34 41.24 15.85 19.13
C ARG A 34 39.96 15.77 19.95
N ILE A 35 38.83 16.22 19.39
CA ILE A 35 37.52 16.20 20.05
C ILE A 35 37.12 14.78 20.46
N SER A 36 37.36 13.77 19.61
CA SER A 36 37.06 12.37 19.91
C SER A 36 37.86 11.78 21.08
N LYS A 37 38.93 12.44 21.51
CA LYS A 37 39.77 12.00 22.64
C LYS A 37 39.28 12.52 23.99
N GLU A 38 38.47 13.57 23.99
CA GLU A 38 37.98 14.20 25.21
C GLU A 38 36.91 13.34 25.89
N SER A 39 37.07 13.12 27.20
CA SER A 39 36.16 12.30 28.01
C SER A 39 34.74 12.88 28.00
N TYR A 40 34.61 14.20 27.99
CA TYR A 40 33.32 14.90 27.90
C TYR A 40 32.59 14.62 26.58
N THR A 41 33.27 14.79 25.44
CA THR A 41 32.74 14.49 24.10
C THR A 41 32.27 13.05 24.00
N ARG A 42 33.08 12.10 24.48
CA ARG A 42 32.70 10.67 24.46
C ARG A 42 31.48 10.39 25.33
N ALA A 43 31.43 10.95 26.54
CA ALA A 43 30.30 10.79 27.45
C ALA A 43 29.00 11.33 26.80
N LEU A 44 29.05 12.54 26.24
CA LEU A 44 27.91 13.18 25.59
C LEU A 44 27.47 12.41 24.33
N TYR A 45 28.42 11.86 23.56
CA TYR A 45 28.11 10.98 22.43
C TYR A 45 27.27 9.78 22.87
N PHE A 46 27.69 9.03 23.89
CA PHE A 46 26.93 7.86 24.34
C PHE A 46 25.54 8.23 24.90
N ILE A 47 25.44 9.32 25.65
CA ILE A 47 24.17 9.79 26.21
C ILE A 47 23.21 10.24 25.12
N THR A 48 23.67 11.08 24.19
CA THR A 48 22.83 11.61 23.10
C THR A 48 22.42 10.50 22.14
N ARG A 49 23.34 9.61 21.78
CA ARG A 49 23.10 8.55 20.79
C ARG A 49 22.19 7.44 21.30
N TYR A 50 22.39 7.00 22.54
CA TYR A 50 21.72 5.80 23.07
C TYR A 50 20.69 6.10 24.15
N GLY A 51 20.62 7.34 24.64
CA GLY A 51 19.80 7.77 25.76
C GLY A 51 20.39 7.38 27.12
N HIS A 52 19.98 8.08 28.17
CA HIS A 52 20.45 7.89 29.54
C HIS A 52 20.37 6.44 30.02
N GLN A 53 19.30 5.72 29.67
CA GLN A 53 19.07 4.31 30.07
C GLN A 53 20.13 3.34 29.54
N HIS A 54 20.58 3.51 28.29
CA HIS A 54 21.45 2.54 27.62
C HIS A 54 22.90 3.02 27.47
N ALA A 55 23.18 4.31 27.75
CA ALA A 55 24.49 4.92 27.53
C ALA A 55 25.63 4.14 28.18
N MET A 56 25.48 3.76 29.46
CA MET A 56 26.49 3.02 30.19
C MET A 56 26.75 1.65 29.57
N TYR A 57 25.70 0.91 29.17
CA TYR A 57 25.86 -0.38 28.48
C TYR A 57 26.69 -0.27 27.20
N TRP A 58 26.42 0.73 26.36
CA TRP A 58 27.17 0.90 25.11
C TRP A 58 28.60 1.38 25.33
N ALA A 59 28.83 2.24 26.34
CA ALA A 59 30.16 2.68 26.73
C ALA A 59 31.02 1.49 27.22
N LEU A 60 30.46 0.61 28.06
CA LEU A 60 31.13 -0.61 28.51
C LEU A 60 31.47 -1.57 27.35
N GLY A 61 30.69 -1.57 26.27
CA GLY A 61 31.00 -2.30 25.03
C GLY A 61 32.20 -1.75 24.25
N ARG A 62 32.66 -0.56 24.61
CA ARG A 62 33.82 0.14 24.04
C ARG A 62 34.80 0.52 25.15
N GLY A 63 35.04 -0.36 26.12
CA GLY A 63 35.78 -0.07 27.34
C GLY A 63 37.18 0.54 27.16
N LYS A 64 37.84 0.33 26.01
CA LYS A 64 39.10 1.01 25.67
C LYS A 64 38.98 2.55 25.58
N LEU A 65 37.78 3.06 25.35
CA LEU A 65 37.49 4.49 25.25
C LEU A 65 37.07 5.10 26.60
N VAL A 66 36.82 4.26 27.61
CA VAL A 66 36.21 4.67 28.88
C VAL A 66 37.28 4.83 29.95
N ASP A 67 37.52 6.09 30.33
CA ASP A 67 38.35 6.48 31.46
C ASP A 67 37.50 6.88 32.69
N LYS A 68 38.15 7.15 33.83
CA LYS A 68 37.46 7.54 35.07
C LYS A 68 36.62 8.80 34.90
N GLN A 69 37.21 9.82 34.27
CA GLN A 69 36.58 11.12 34.07
C GLN A 69 35.32 10.99 33.20
N MET A 70 35.36 10.16 32.17
CA MET A 70 34.21 9.85 31.33
C MET A 70 33.09 9.19 32.13
N LEU A 71 33.42 8.24 33.01
CA LEU A 71 32.43 7.60 33.88
C LEU A 71 31.74 8.63 34.79
N ASP A 72 32.51 9.49 35.44
CA ASP A 72 31.97 10.55 36.31
C ASP A 72 31.07 11.50 35.51
N ILE A 73 31.52 11.95 34.33
CA ILE A 73 30.72 12.81 33.46
C ILE A 73 29.43 12.11 33.05
N MET A 74 29.48 10.85 32.60
CA MET A 74 28.28 10.13 32.20
C MET A 74 27.28 10.03 33.34
N VAL A 75 27.76 9.64 34.52
CA VAL A 75 26.97 9.41 35.73
C VAL A 75 26.40 10.71 36.29
N ASN A 76 27.12 11.82 36.16
CA ASN A 76 26.65 13.17 36.52
C ASN A 76 25.65 13.73 35.48
N ASN A 77 25.76 13.33 34.22
CA ASN A 77 24.78 13.63 33.17
C ASN A 77 23.64 12.61 33.11
N GLY A 78 23.36 11.91 34.23
CA GLY A 78 22.20 11.04 34.37
C GLY A 78 22.28 9.70 33.63
N ALA A 79 23.45 9.27 33.16
CA ALA A 79 23.59 7.91 32.63
C ALA A 79 23.22 6.87 33.70
N HIS A 80 22.40 5.90 33.30
CA HIS A 80 21.83 4.93 34.21
C HIS A 80 22.90 3.95 34.75
N VAL A 81 22.95 3.82 36.08
CA VAL A 81 23.78 2.84 36.79
C VAL A 81 22.92 2.21 37.88
N SER A 82 22.83 0.89 37.87
CA SER A 82 22.07 0.09 38.83
C SER A 82 22.88 -1.08 39.37
N ARG A 83 22.46 -1.64 40.51
CA ARG A 83 23.09 -2.84 41.07
C ARG A 83 23.10 -3.99 40.08
N TYR A 84 21.99 -4.18 39.37
CA TYR A 84 21.86 -5.18 38.32
C TYR A 84 22.90 -5.02 37.20
N LEU A 85 23.09 -3.80 36.67
CA LEU A 85 24.13 -3.53 35.66
C LEU A 85 25.53 -3.88 36.17
N ILE A 86 25.82 -3.51 37.42
CA ILE A 86 27.12 -3.73 38.06
C ILE A 86 27.36 -5.23 38.33
N GLN A 87 26.37 -5.95 38.83
CA GLN A 87 26.39 -7.42 38.97
C GLN A 87 26.67 -8.09 37.63
N CYS A 88 25.97 -7.69 36.55
CA CYS A 88 26.24 -8.22 35.21
C CYS A 88 27.65 -7.90 34.71
N ALA A 89 28.15 -6.67 34.95
CA ALA A 89 29.49 -6.27 34.53
C ALA A 89 30.59 -7.09 35.23
N ILE A 90 30.39 -7.40 36.52
CA ILE A 90 31.31 -8.20 37.34
C ILE A 90 31.26 -9.67 36.97
N GLN A 91 30.06 -10.26 36.88
CA GLN A 91 29.87 -11.66 36.48
C GLN A 91 30.46 -11.93 35.09
N TYR A 92 30.29 -10.98 34.17
CA TYR A 92 30.90 -11.03 32.84
C TYR A 92 32.43 -10.97 32.93
N ARG A 93 33.00 -10.00 33.66
CA ARG A 93 34.46 -9.84 33.80
C ARG A 93 35.14 -11.01 34.54
N GLY A 94 34.43 -11.65 35.47
CA GLY A 94 34.88 -12.80 36.24
C GLY A 94 34.65 -14.16 35.57
N HIS A 95 34.23 -14.19 34.30
CA HIS A 95 33.88 -15.42 33.54
C HIS A 95 32.89 -16.35 34.28
N SER A 96 32.10 -15.78 35.19
CA SER A 96 31.32 -16.56 36.14
C SER A 96 30.01 -17.05 35.52
N ALA A 97 29.41 -16.24 34.64
CA ALA A 97 28.29 -16.61 33.78
C ALA A 97 28.24 -15.68 32.55
N PRO A 98 28.43 -16.16 31.31
CA PRO A 98 28.22 -15.31 30.14
C PRO A 98 26.71 -15.07 29.97
N HIS A 99 26.25 -13.86 30.29
CA HIS A 99 24.89 -13.45 29.93
C HIS A 99 24.72 -13.52 28.41
N SER A 100 23.78 -14.34 27.93
CA SER A 100 23.62 -14.65 26.50
C SER A 100 23.32 -13.42 25.62
N PHE A 101 22.82 -12.33 26.22
CA PHE A 101 22.50 -11.09 25.53
C PHE A 101 23.68 -10.11 25.41
N ILE A 102 24.77 -10.33 26.16
CA ILE A 102 25.97 -9.48 26.18
C ILE A 102 27.01 -10.05 25.21
N LYS A 103 27.35 -9.29 24.16
CA LYS A 103 28.33 -9.72 23.13
C LYS A 103 29.79 -9.61 23.61
N LYS A 104 30.71 -10.30 22.91
CA LYS A 104 32.15 -10.42 23.24
C LYS A 104 32.84 -9.06 23.52
N HIS A 105 33.69 -9.05 24.55
CA HIS A 105 34.55 -7.94 24.99
C HIS A 105 33.86 -6.70 25.59
N TRP A 106 32.72 -6.88 26.27
CA TRP A 106 32.02 -5.83 27.03
C TRP A 106 32.88 -5.25 28.18
N SER A 107 32.52 -5.49 29.45
CA SER A 107 33.28 -4.98 30.61
C SER A 107 34.76 -5.46 30.66
N HIS A 108 35.12 -6.53 29.94
CA HIS A 108 36.50 -6.99 29.79
C HIS A 108 37.42 -6.00 29.09
N SER A 109 36.90 -5.12 28.24
CA SER A 109 37.71 -4.17 27.48
C SER A 109 38.09 -2.91 28.28
N LEU A 110 37.51 -2.73 29.47
CA LEU A 110 37.88 -1.66 30.39
C LEU A 110 39.27 -1.88 30.97
N SER A 111 39.99 -0.77 31.18
CA SER A 111 41.18 -0.78 32.04
C SER A 111 40.79 -1.23 33.46
N PHE A 112 41.72 -1.85 34.18
CA PHE A 112 41.48 -2.23 35.57
C PHE A 112 41.15 -1.01 36.43
N GLU A 113 41.82 0.10 36.17
CA GLU A 113 41.62 1.37 36.86
C GLU A 113 40.20 1.92 36.68
N SER A 114 39.71 1.99 35.43
CA SER A 114 38.34 2.45 35.13
C SER A 114 37.29 1.50 35.69
N PHE A 115 37.56 0.20 35.70
CA PHE A 115 36.63 -0.77 36.28
C PHE A 115 36.53 -0.65 37.80
N VAL A 116 37.66 -0.51 38.51
CA VAL A 116 37.65 -0.28 39.96
C VAL A 116 36.96 1.04 40.29
N HIS A 117 37.19 2.09 39.49
CA HIS A 117 36.49 3.37 39.63
C HIS A 117 34.98 3.23 39.44
N LEU A 118 34.52 2.46 38.43
CA LEU A 118 33.11 2.15 38.24
C LEU A 118 32.49 1.45 39.46
N LEU A 119 33.22 0.53 40.09
CA LEU A 119 32.77 -0.10 41.34
C LEU A 119 32.74 0.91 42.49
N GLY A 120 33.71 1.81 42.59
CA GLY A 120 33.71 2.91 43.56
C GLY A 120 32.46 3.79 43.43
N ILE A 121 32.16 4.26 42.21
CA ILE A 121 30.93 5.00 41.91
C ILE A 121 29.69 4.22 42.37
N ALA A 122 29.67 2.92 42.13
CA ALA A 122 28.55 2.06 42.50
C ALA A 122 28.41 1.95 44.03
N VAL A 123 29.51 1.76 44.76
CA VAL A 123 29.55 1.71 46.24
C VAL A 123 29.12 3.04 46.84
N ASP A 124 29.66 4.15 46.34
CA ASP A 124 29.39 5.49 46.87
C ASP A 124 27.93 5.90 46.64
N ARG A 125 27.35 5.56 45.48
CA ARG A 125 25.95 5.90 45.16
C ARG A 125 24.92 4.98 45.78
N MET A 126 25.20 3.68 45.87
CA MET A 126 24.21 2.67 46.29
C MET A 126 24.43 2.17 47.73
N GLY A 127 25.49 2.63 48.41
CA GLY A 127 25.76 2.34 49.82
C GLY A 127 26.10 0.88 50.08
N TYR A 128 26.89 0.24 49.22
CA TYR A 128 27.24 -1.18 49.37
C TYR A 128 28.10 -1.41 50.62
N GLN A 129 27.65 -2.29 51.51
CA GLN A 129 28.52 -2.99 52.46
C GLN A 129 28.74 -4.45 52.04
N ASP A 130 27.71 -5.11 51.49
CA ASP A 130 27.78 -6.49 50.97
C ASP A 130 27.11 -6.59 49.58
N LEU A 131 27.92 -6.71 48.52
CA LEU A 131 27.44 -7.13 47.20
C LEU A 131 27.46 -8.66 47.17
N ASP A 132 26.32 -9.31 46.97
CA ASP A 132 26.30 -10.76 46.77
C ASP A 132 26.89 -11.09 45.39
N TRP A 133 27.97 -11.87 45.40
CA TRP A 133 28.79 -12.22 44.24
C TRP A 133 28.43 -13.55 43.61
N ALA A 134 27.46 -14.27 44.18
CA ALA A 134 27.15 -15.62 43.76
C ALA A 134 26.56 -15.68 42.33
N LYS A 135 26.90 -16.75 41.61
CA LYS A 135 26.43 -16.99 40.23
C LYS A 135 24.90 -17.15 40.21
N ASN A 136 24.23 -16.49 39.27
CA ASN A 136 22.76 -16.54 39.06
C ASN A 136 21.90 -15.96 40.19
N LEU A 137 22.49 -15.18 41.09
CA LEU A 137 21.78 -14.41 42.13
C LEU A 137 21.78 -12.91 41.83
N ASP A 138 21.84 -12.56 40.54
CA ASP A 138 21.66 -11.17 40.11
C ASP A 138 20.20 -10.72 40.30
N ASP A 139 20.04 -9.42 40.48
CA ASP A 139 18.74 -8.75 40.62
C ASP A 139 17.77 -9.09 39.48
N GLY A 140 18.26 -9.28 38.24
CA GLY A 140 17.42 -9.66 37.12
C GLY A 140 16.86 -11.08 37.23
N SER A 141 17.58 -11.99 37.86
CA SER A 141 17.12 -13.35 38.18
C SER A 141 16.12 -13.34 39.34
N VAL A 142 16.36 -12.54 40.39
CA VAL A 142 15.41 -12.33 41.51
C VAL A 142 14.09 -11.74 41.00
N PHE A 143 14.15 -10.69 40.19
CA PHE A 143 12.97 -10.05 39.60
C PHE A 143 12.17 -11.01 38.72
N ARG A 144 12.84 -11.81 37.88
CA ARG A 144 12.16 -12.83 37.06
C ARG A 144 11.51 -13.91 37.90
N GLN A 145 12.15 -14.36 38.98
CA GLN A 145 11.54 -15.32 39.89
C GLN A 145 10.26 -14.73 40.52
N TRP A 146 10.33 -13.50 41.03
CA TRP A 146 9.17 -12.79 41.56
C TRP A 146 8.04 -12.66 40.54
N LEU A 147 8.36 -12.32 39.28
CA LEU A 147 7.38 -12.20 38.21
C LEU A 147 6.74 -13.55 37.86
N MET A 148 7.53 -14.63 37.84
CA MET A 148 7.02 -15.98 37.61
C MET A 148 6.10 -16.44 38.74
N ASP A 149 6.43 -16.10 39.99
CA ASP A 149 5.60 -16.38 41.16
C ASP A 149 4.28 -15.59 41.11
N LYS A 150 4.31 -14.33 40.67
CA LYS A 150 3.09 -13.54 40.44
C LYS A 150 2.21 -14.11 39.33
N LYS A 151 2.83 -14.67 38.29
CA LYS A 151 2.13 -15.30 37.16
C LYS A 151 1.51 -16.66 37.54
N SER A 152 2.12 -17.42 38.45
CA SER A 152 1.56 -18.66 38.99
C SER A 152 0.47 -18.31 40.01
N LEU A 153 -0.73 -18.03 39.46
CA LEU A 153 -1.98 -17.58 40.08
C LEU A 153 -2.47 -18.39 41.31
N GLY A 154 -1.72 -18.39 42.42
CA GLY A 154 -2.07 -19.04 43.68
C GLY A 154 -0.91 -19.41 44.62
N GLY A 155 0.35 -19.12 44.28
CA GLY A 155 1.51 -19.47 45.12
C GLY A 155 1.95 -18.34 46.06
N ARG A 156 2.40 -18.69 47.27
CA ARG A 156 3.24 -17.79 48.08
C ARG A 156 4.41 -17.32 47.21
N THR A 157 4.59 -16.01 47.10
CA THR A 157 5.75 -15.45 46.41
C THR A 157 6.99 -15.84 47.20
N ARG A 158 7.98 -16.45 46.53
CA ARG A 158 9.26 -16.77 47.18
C ARG A 158 10.06 -15.51 47.47
N VAL A 159 9.82 -14.46 46.67
CA VAL A 159 10.43 -13.15 46.80
C VAL A 159 9.38 -12.18 47.35
N GLU A 160 9.65 -11.61 48.52
CA GLU A 160 8.78 -10.62 49.15
C GLU A 160 8.74 -9.32 48.36
N TRP A 161 7.63 -8.58 48.47
CA TRP A 161 7.45 -7.29 47.78
C TRP A 161 8.53 -6.28 48.18
N ASP A 162 8.90 -6.23 49.46
CA ASP A 162 9.86 -5.26 49.99
C ASP A 162 11.24 -5.40 49.33
N VAL A 163 11.63 -6.62 48.95
CA VAL A 163 12.87 -6.88 48.21
C VAL A 163 12.82 -6.22 46.82
N ILE A 164 11.69 -6.35 46.12
CA ILE A 164 11.51 -5.74 44.80
C ILE A 164 11.42 -4.21 44.93
N GLN A 165 10.73 -3.70 45.95
CA GLN A 165 10.67 -2.27 46.21
C GLN A 165 12.07 -1.70 46.48
N GLU A 166 12.87 -2.35 47.33
CA GLU A 166 14.25 -1.92 47.62
C GLU A 166 15.11 -1.93 46.35
N MET A 167 14.99 -2.96 45.50
CA MET A 167 15.67 -3.03 44.20
C MET A 167 15.45 -1.79 43.35
N PHE A 168 14.23 -1.28 43.32
CA PHE A 168 13.92 -0.10 42.53
C PHE A 168 14.31 1.20 43.25
N GLU A 169 13.96 1.35 44.52
CA GLU A 169 14.14 2.61 45.26
C GLU A 169 15.60 2.92 45.57
N LYS A 170 16.36 1.89 45.98
CA LYS A 170 17.74 2.04 46.45
C LYS A 170 18.75 1.70 45.36
N TYR A 171 18.45 0.69 44.55
CA TYR A 171 19.41 0.12 43.60
C TYR A 171 19.16 0.49 42.14
N GLY A 172 18.17 1.35 41.88
CA GLY A 172 17.91 1.88 40.55
C GLY A 172 17.49 0.81 39.54
N PHE A 173 16.89 -0.30 39.96
CA PHE A 173 16.65 -1.42 39.05
C PHE A 173 15.76 -1.07 37.84
N ILE A 174 16.30 -1.18 36.62
CA ILE A 174 15.59 -1.22 35.33
C ILE A 174 16.42 -2.00 34.28
N PRO A 175 15.82 -2.47 33.17
CA PRO A 175 16.58 -3.04 32.05
C PRO A 175 17.53 -1.99 31.48
N PHE A 176 18.78 -2.36 31.22
CA PHE A 176 19.83 -1.40 30.82
C PHE A 176 20.27 -1.53 29.35
N CYS A 177 19.68 -2.45 28.57
CA CYS A 177 19.89 -2.52 27.12
C CYS A 177 18.71 -3.15 26.38
N PRO A 178 18.50 -2.85 25.08
CA PRO A 178 17.38 -3.42 24.31
C PRO A 178 17.40 -4.94 24.15
N LYS A 179 18.56 -5.57 24.39
CA LYS A 179 18.73 -7.03 24.28
C LYS A 179 18.57 -7.75 25.61
N ASP A 180 18.45 -7.00 26.69
CA ASP A 180 18.22 -7.53 28.02
C ASP A 180 16.89 -8.30 28.00
N PRO A 181 16.88 -9.58 28.42
CA PRO A 181 15.65 -10.37 28.51
C PRO A 181 14.56 -9.66 29.33
N LEU A 182 14.96 -8.84 30.31
CA LEU A 182 14.03 -8.09 31.13
C LEU A 182 13.22 -7.05 30.35
N VAL A 183 13.68 -6.56 29.19
CA VAL A 183 12.89 -5.62 28.37
C VAL A 183 11.51 -6.18 28.01
N LEU A 184 11.39 -7.52 27.89
CA LEU A 184 10.13 -8.18 27.60
C LEU A 184 9.32 -8.50 28.87
N ASP A 185 10.01 -8.78 29.98
CA ASP A 185 9.39 -9.14 31.27
C ASP A 185 8.92 -7.91 32.05
N PHE A 186 9.58 -6.77 31.88
CA PHE A 186 9.31 -5.55 32.63
C PHE A 186 7.93 -4.93 32.35
N PRO A 187 7.46 -4.79 31.09
CA PRO A 187 6.10 -4.32 30.86
C PRO A 187 5.06 -5.30 31.43
N LEU A 188 5.37 -6.60 31.42
CA LEU A 188 4.52 -7.62 32.02
C LEU A 188 4.44 -7.44 33.55
N ALA A 189 5.55 -7.12 34.21
CA ALA A 189 5.56 -6.79 35.64
C ALA A 189 4.68 -5.57 35.96
N LEU A 190 4.78 -4.49 35.16
CA LEU A 190 3.92 -3.32 35.33
C LEU A 190 2.44 -3.64 35.12
N SER A 191 2.13 -4.61 34.26
CA SER A 191 0.76 -5.10 34.06
C SER A 191 0.25 -6.02 35.18
N TYR A 192 1.07 -6.35 36.18
CA TYR A 192 0.66 -7.07 37.41
C TYR A 192 0.76 -6.21 38.66
N GLU A 193 1.72 -5.29 38.70
CA GLU A 193 2.01 -4.43 39.84
C GLU A 193 2.28 -2.98 39.38
N PRO A 194 1.23 -2.17 39.21
CA PRO A 194 1.33 -0.78 38.76
C PRO A 194 2.23 0.08 39.64
N ARG A 195 2.37 -0.23 40.94
CA ARG A 195 3.18 0.55 41.90
C ARG A 195 4.67 0.63 41.53
N LEU A 196 5.15 -0.29 40.69
CA LEU A 196 6.52 -0.24 40.15
C LEU A 196 6.73 0.90 39.16
N LEU A 197 5.68 1.45 38.56
CA LEU A 197 5.79 2.42 37.48
C LEU A 197 6.51 3.72 37.91
N PRO A 198 6.10 4.44 38.98
CA PRO A 198 6.81 5.66 39.39
C PRO A 198 8.27 5.38 39.74
N LEU A 199 8.56 4.23 40.33
CA LEU A 199 9.92 3.84 40.68
C LEU A 199 10.76 3.57 39.42
N ALA A 200 10.18 2.91 38.42
CA ALA A 200 10.85 2.65 37.14
C ALA A 200 11.11 3.96 36.37
N VAL A 201 10.14 4.87 36.32
CA VAL A 201 10.27 6.18 35.67
C VAL A 201 11.33 7.02 36.37
N LYS A 202 11.34 7.04 37.71
CA LYS A 202 12.39 7.68 38.51
C LYS A 202 13.79 7.14 38.17
N ASN A 203 13.89 5.85 37.86
CA ASN A 203 15.14 5.20 37.48
C ASN A 203 15.54 5.42 36.02
N GLY A 204 14.72 6.13 35.23
CA GLY A 204 15.00 6.49 33.84
C GLY A 204 14.30 5.63 32.79
N LEU A 205 13.32 4.79 33.18
CA LEU A 205 12.48 4.09 32.22
C LEU A 205 11.67 5.11 31.40
N ARG A 206 11.75 5.01 30.08
CA ARG A 206 10.89 5.75 29.16
C ARG A 206 9.80 4.85 28.62
N LEU A 207 8.55 5.23 28.84
CA LEU A 207 7.40 4.57 28.25
C LEU A 207 7.11 5.18 26.89
N ASP A 208 7.13 4.35 25.84
CA ASP A 208 6.60 4.73 24.53
C ASP A 208 5.17 4.19 24.34
N VAL A 209 4.53 4.60 23.24
CA VAL A 209 3.18 4.17 22.87
C VAL A 209 3.07 2.65 22.76
N LYS A 210 4.09 1.98 22.21
CA LYS A 210 4.09 0.51 22.04
C LYS A 210 4.16 -0.20 23.38
N TYR A 211 4.93 0.36 24.31
CA TYR A 211 5.12 -0.15 25.66
C TYR A 211 3.84 0.00 26.49
N ARG A 212 3.23 1.19 26.47
CA ARG A 212 1.91 1.46 27.07
C ARG A 212 0.86 0.48 26.57
N ASP A 213 0.73 0.36 25.25
CA ASP A 213 -0.29 -0.50 24.65
C ASP A 213 -0.02 -1.98 24.95
N PHE A 214 1.26 -2.39 25.06
CA PHE A 214 1.58 -3.75 25.51
C PHE A 214 1.15 -3.99 26.97
N ILE A 215 1.38 -3.05 27.89
CA ILE A 215 0.94 -3.17 29.28
C ILE A 215 -0.58 -3.36 29.31
N PHE A 216 -1.35 -2.50 28.63
CA PHE A 216 -2.81 -2.64 28.64
C PHE A 216 -3.29 -3.92 27.95
N ARG A 217 -2.66 -4.38 26.86
CA ARG A 217 -2.96 -5.71 26.29
C ARG A 217 -2.78 -6.84 27.30
N LYS A 218 -1.81 -6.73 28.21
CA LYS A 218 -1.60 -7.70 29.28
C LYS A 218 -2.59 -7.53 30.43
N VAL A 219 -2.93 -6.31 30.80
CA VAL A 219 -3.98 -6.03 31.78
C VAL A 219 -5.32 -6.59 31.32
N PHE A 220 -5.66 -6.52 30.03
CA PHE A 220 -6.89 -7.08 29.47
C PHE A 220 -6.77 -8.55 29.03
N GLU A 221 -5.61 -9.20 29.16
CA GLU A 221 -5.43 -10.58 28.68
C GLU A 221 -6.31 -11.58 29.44
N LYS A 222 -7.04 -12.43 28.70
CA LYS A 222 -7.87 -13.49 29.27
C LYS A 222 -7.01 -14.46 30.09
N PRO A 223 -7.26 -14.62 31.41
CA PRO A 223 -6.51 -15.56 32.24
C PRO A 223 -6.81 -17.01 31.80
N THR A 224 -5.86 -17.92 32.03
CA THR A 224 -6.06 -19.35 31.76
C THR A 224 -7.14 -19.96 32.65
N VAL A 225 -7.27 -19.45 33.89
CA VAL A 225 -8.30 -19.85 34.84
C VAL A 225 -9.27 -18.68 35.02
N PRO A 226 -10.56 -18.83 34.70
CA PRO A 226 -11.55 -17.78 34.94
C PRO A 226 -11.65 -17.50 36.44
N ARG A 227 -11.78 -16.21 36.80
CA ARG A 227 -11.95 -15.74 38.17
C ARG A 227 -13.11 -14.78 38.21
N GLU A 228 -13.94 -14.90 39.23
CA GLU A 228 -14.98 -13.91 39.54
C GLU A 228 -14.34 -12.58 39.94
N GLY A 229 -14.97 -11.45 39.59
CA GLY A 229 -14.45 -10.09 39.87
C GLY A 229 -13.21 -9.70 39.06
N ARG A 230 -12.92 -10.40 37.95
CA ARG A 230 -11.75 -10.10 37.12
C ARG A 230 -11.87 -8.72 36.48
N ASP A 231 -13.06 -8.35 36.03
CA ASP A 231 -13.35 -7.05 35.45
C ASP A 231 -13.06 -5.88 36.42
N GLU A 232 -13.43 -6.01 37.70
CA GLU A 232 -13.10 -5.05 38.76
C GLU A 232 -11.59 -4.94 38.99
N THR A 233 -10.89 -6.08 38.91
CA THR A 233 -9.43 -6.08 38.96
C THR A 233 -8.83 -5.33 37.76
N ILE A 234 -9.37 -5.53 36.54
CA ILE A 234 -8.92 -4.78 35.35
C ILE A 234 -9.13 -3.28 35.55
N ILE A 235 -10.32 -2.87 36.00
CA ILE A 235 -10.65 -1.46 36.22
C ILE A 235 -9.68 -0.83 37.22
N LYS A 236 -9.48 -1.46 38.38
CA LYS A 236 -8.55 -0.98 39.39
C LYS A 236 -7.12 -0.82 38.84
N MET A 237 -6.65 -1.77 38.05
CA MET A 237 -5.32 -1.70 37.45
C MET A 237 -5.19 -0.58 36.43
N VAL A 238 -6.23 -0.34 35.62
CA VAL A 238 -6.26 0.79 34.68
C VAL A 238 -6.27 2.12 35.44
N GLU A 239 -7.08 2.24 36.48
CA GLU A 239 -7.15 3.45 37.31
C GLU A 239 -5.85 3.71 38.07
N ASP A 240 -5.22 2.66 38.62
CA ASP A 240 -3.92 2.78 39.27
C ASP A 240 -2.84 3.24 38.28
N LEU A 241 -2.78 2.65 37.07
CA LEU A 241 -1.83 3.10 36.05
C LEU A 241 -2.06 4.56 35.63
N GLN A 242 -3.32 4.95 35.37
CA GLN A 242 -3.70 6.32 35.02
C GLN A 242 -3.37 7.33 36.12
N ARG A 243 -3.56 6.94 37.39
CA ARG A 243 -3.26 7.79 38.54
C ARG A 243 -1.76 7.97 38.74
N LEU A 244 -0.98 6.93 38.47
CA LEU A 244 0.48 6.94 38.66
C LEU A 244 1.21 7.68 37.53
N ASP A 245 0.69 7.65 36.31
CA ASP A 245 1.25 8.39 35.18
C ASP A 245 0.13 8.79 34.18
N PRO A 246 -0.08 10.10 33.90
CA PRO A 246 -1.10 10.57 32.96
C PRO A 246 -0.97 10.01 31.54
N ILE A 247 0.23 9.60 31.10
CA ILE A 247 0.41 9.01 29.76
C ILE A 247 -0.16 7.59 29.65
N MET A 248 -0.45 6.95 30.79
CA MET A 248 -0.96 5.59 30.87
C MET A 248 -2.47 5.54 30.73
N PHE A 249 -2.97 5.53 29.50
CA PHE A 249 -4.39 5.32 29.20
C PHE A 249 -4.60 4.22 28.16
N VAL A 250 -5.81 3.64 28.14
CA VAL A 250 -6.18 2.61 27.16
C VAL A 250 -6.36 3.28 25.78
N SER A 251 -5.48 2.97 24.82
CA SER A 251 -5.57 3.49 23.45
C SER A 251 -6.78 2.93 22.69
N LYS A 252 -7.22 3.62 21.63
CA LYS A 252 -8.28 3.13 20.72
C LYS A 252 -7.90 1.80 20.11
N THR A 253 -6.62 1.58 19.81
CA THR A 253 -6.13 0.31 19.28
C THR A 253 -6.34 -0.83 20.28
N VAL A 254 -5.95 -0.65 21.55
CA VAL A 254 -6.15 -1.69 22.58
C VAL A 254 -7.64 -1.90 22.86
N ALA A 255 -8.43 -0.84 22.96
CA ALA A 255 -9.88 -0.97 23.15
C ALA A 255 -10.55 -1.70 21.97
N ALA A 256 -10.17 -1.40 20.73
CA ALA A 256 -10.67 -2.15 19.56
C ALA A 256 -10.27 -3.62 19.62
N GLU A 257 -9.03 -3.96 20.02
CA GLU A 257 -8.59 -5.35 20.22
C GLU A 257 -9.41 -6.07 21.30
N VAL A 258 -9.83 -5.36 22.36
CA VAL A 258 -10.69 -5.90 23.43
C VAL A 258 -12.13 -6.06 22.94
N CYS A 259 -12.67 -5.09 22.19
CA CYS A 259 -13.97 -5.21 21.53
C CYS A 259 -14.01 -6.40 20.58
N MET A 260 -12.92 -6.64 19.83
CA MET A 260 -12.82 -7.79 18.93
C MET A 260 -12.77 -9.14 19.67
N GLU A 261 -12.54 -9.14 20.98
CA GLU A 261 -12.59 -10.34 21.83
C GLU A 261 -13.83 -10.40 22.71
N ALA A 262 -14.85 -9.55 22.51
CA ALA A 262 -15.99 -9.44 23.42
C ALA A 262 -16.66 -10.78 23.75
N ASN A 263 -16.79 -11.67 22.76
CA ASN A 263 -17.41 -12.99 22.93
C ASN A 263 -16.48 -14.04 23.56
N ILE A 264 -15.15 -13.82 23.54
CA ILE A 264 -14.15 -14.76 24.06
C ILE A 264 -13.67 -14.32 25.45
N ASN A 265 -13.56 -13.02 25.68
CA ASN A 265 -13.03 -12.38 26.87
C ASN A 265 -14.05 -11.39 27.44
N GLU A 266 -15.23 -11.91 27.80
CA GLU A 266 -16.36 -11.13 28.32
C GLU A 266 -15.96 -10.25 29.50
N GLN A 267 -15.16 -10.76 30.44
CA GLN A 267 -14.67 -10.00 31.60
C GLN A 267 -13.84 -8.78 31.19
N GLY A 268 -12.96 -8.92 30.19
CA GLY A 268 -12.19 -7.79 29.64
C GLY A 268 -13.08 -6.75 28.97
N TYR A 269 -14.08 -7.20 28.21
CA TYR A 269 -15.04 -6.31 27.56
C TYR A 269 -15.96 -5.60 28.57
N MET A 270 -16.45 -6.29 29.60
CA MET A 270 -17.25 -5.70 30.67
C MET A 270 -16.47 -4.64 31.46
N ALA A 271 -15.19 -4.89 31.73
CA ALA A 271 -14.30 -3.88 32.33
C ALA A 271 -14.19 -2.64 31.44
N LEU A 272 -14.01 -2.83 30.12
CA LEU A 272 -13.94 -1.73 29.17
C LEU A 272 -15.24 -0.91 29.12
N LYS A 273 -16.40 -1.57 29.14
CA LYS A 273 -17.72 -0.91 29.23
C LYS A 273 -17.88 -0.09 30.52
N LYS A 274 -17.47 -0.65 31.66
CA LYS A 274 -17.51 0.05 32.96
C LYS A 274 -16.58 1.28 32.98
N LEU A 275 -15.39 1.18 32.37
CA LEU A 275 -14.46 2.31 32.22
C LEU A 275 -15.04 3.43 31.35
N ASP A 276 -15.71 3.08 30.25
CA ASP A 276 -16.43 4.03 29.38
C ASP A 276 -17.57 4.74 30.13
N ALA A 277 -18.42 3.97 30.83
CA ALA A 277 -19.51 4.52 31.63
C ALA A 277 -19.02 5.47 32.74
N ALA A 278 -17.86 5.17 33.33
CA ALA A 278 -17.19 6.02 34.32
C ALA A 278 -16.40 7.20 33.71
N ARG A 279 -16.41 7.37 32.38
CA ARG A 279 -15.65 8.37 31.62
C ARG A 279 -14.13 8.36 31.93
N LYS A 280 -13.58 7.16 32.15
CA LYS A 280 -12.14 6.94 32.38
C LYS A 280 -11.36 6.70 31.09
N LEU A 281 -12.07 6.52 29.96
CA LEU A 281 -11.46 6.47 28.64
C LEU A 281 -11.33 7.88 28.05
N PRO A 282 -10.25 8.19 27.31
CA PRO A 282 -10.08 9.48 26.66
C PRO A 282 -10.94 9.67 25.40
N TYR A 283 -11.81 8.70 25.09
CA TYR A 283 -12.72 8.70 23.95
C TYR A 283 -14.00 7.95 24.32
N SER A 284 -15.07 8.18 23.55
CA SER A 284 -16.31 7.39 23.65
C SER A 284 -16.16 6.02 23.01
N LEU A 285 -16.49 4.97 23.76
CA LEU A 285 -16.49 3.59 23.24
C LEU A 285 -17.53 3.39 22.14
N SER A 286 -18.65 4.11 22.18
CA SER A 286 -19.66 4.09 21.11
C SER A 286 -19.10 4.56 19.76
N THR A 287 -18.33 5.66 19.75
CA THR A 287 -17.67 6.17 18.54
C THR A 287 -16.61 5.19 18.04
N LEU A 288 -15.87 4.55 18.95
CA LEU A 288 -14.89 3.52 18.61
C LEU A 288 -15.54 2.29 17.96
N VAL A 289 -16.61 1.76 18.56
CA VAL A 289 -17.36 0.60 18.03
C VAL A 289 -17.97 0.95 16.67
N SER A 290 -18.50 2.15 16.51
CA SER A 290 -18.99 2.64 15.21
C SER A 290 -17.89 2.65 14.14
N ALA A 291 -16.70 3.16 14.46
CA ALA A 291 -15.55 3.14 13.55
C ALA A 291 -15.08 1.71 13.25
N LEU A 292 -15.08 0.84 14.26
CA LEU A 292 -14.71 -0.57 14.15
C LEU A 292 -15.64 -1.33 13.19
N ILE A 293 -16.96 -1.21 13.34
CA ILE A 293 -17.94 -1.88 12.48
C ILE A 293 -17.78 -1.42 11.02
N LYS A 294 -17.55 -0.12 10.79
CA LYS A 294 -17.35 0.43 9.43
C LYS A 294 -16.19 -0.20 8.67
N LEU A 295 -15.14 -0.67 9.36
CA LEU A 295 -14.00 -1.32 8.73
C LEU A 295 -14.39 -2.62 8.04
N PHE A 296 -15.46 -3.30 8.50
CA PHE A 296 -15.93 -4.55 7.91
C PHE A 296 -16.67 -4.38 6.57
N ARG A 297 -16.92 -3.15 6.12
CA ARG A 297 -17.61 -2.87 4.85
C ARG A 297 -16.91 -3.51 3.66
N ASN A 298 -15.57 -3.51 3.67
CA ASN A 298 -14.74 -3.91 2.54
C ASN A 298 -13.88 -5.14 2.84
N THR A 299 -14.17 -5.88 3.92
CA THR A 299 -13.34 -7.03 4.33
C THR A 299 -14.14 -8.33 4.34
N ARG A 300 -13.55 -9.37 3.75
CA ARG A 300 -14.18 -10.71 3.67
C ARG A 300 -14.55 -11.30 5.02
N SER A 301 -13.89 -10.89 6.11
CA SER A 301 -14.20 -11.32 7.47
C SER A 301 -15.67 -11.13 7.90
N VAL A 302 -16.42 -10.21 7.27
CA VAL A 302 -17.87 -10.04 7.50
C VAL A 302 -18.70 -11.29 7.15
N THR A 303 -18.12 -12.23 6.40
CA THR A 303 -18.75 -13.53 6.06
C THR A 303 -18.52 -14.62 7.10
N PHE A 304 -17.66 -14.39 8.09
CA PHE A 304 -17.32 -15.42 9.09
C PHE A 304 -18.31 -15.41 10.25
N SER A 305 -18.85 -16.59 10.60
CA SER A 305 -19.90 -16.74 11.62
C SER A 305 -19.53 -16.13 12.99
N LYS A 306 -18.27 -16.31 13.42
CA LYS A 306 -17.75 -15.72 14.67
C LYS A 306 -17.79 -14.19 14.64
N ILE A 307 -17.36 -13.60 13.53
CA ILE A 307 -17.30 -12.15 13.33
C ILE A 307 -18.68 -11.54 13.15
N ILE A 308 -19.59 -12.24 12.47
CA ILE A 308 -21.00 -11.88 12.41
C ILE A 308 -21.58 -11.77 13.83
N SER A 309 -21.40 -12.81 14.65
CA SER A 309 -21.92 -12.84 16.02
C SER A 309 -21.31 -11.72 16.88
N LEU A 310 -20.03 -11.43 16.66
CA LEU A 310 -19.31 -10.35 17.33
C LEU A 310 -19.83 -8.96 16.94
N ILE A 311 -19.97 -8.67 15.64
CA ILE A 311 -20.49 -7.39 15.13
C ILE A 311 -21.92 -7.15 15.66
N GLN A 312 -22.76 -8.18 15.65
CA GLN A 312 -24.13 -8.10 16.17
C GLN A 312 -24.15 -7.83 17.68
N SER A 313 -23.29 -8.50 18.45
CA SER A 313 -23.12 -8.26 19.89
C SER A 313 -22.63 -6.83 20.18
N LEU A 314 -21.63 -6.36 19.45
CA LEU A 314 -21.11 -4.99 19.59
C LEU A 314 -22.18 -3.94 19.26
N HIS A 315 -22.95 -4.15 18.19
CA HIS A 315 -24.06 -3.26 17.83
C HIS A 315 -25.18 -3.26 18.87
N SER A 316 -25.56 -4.42 19.41
CA SER A 316 -26.57 -4.52 20.47
C SER A 316 -26.16 -3.72 21.72
N ASN A 317 -24.87 -3.75 22.06
CA ASN A 317 -24.32 -2.96 23.16
C ASN A 317 -24.20 -1.46 22.86
N TYR A 318 -23.91 -1.09 21.61
CA TYR A 318 -23.69 0.28 21.15
C TYR A 318 -24.44 0.55 19.84
N PRO A 319 -25.77 0.70 19.88
CA PRO A 319 -26.57 0.82 18.67
C PRO A 319 -26.30 2.15 17.96
N ASN A 320 -26.07 2.07 16.65
CA ASN A 320 -25.96 3.25 15.77
C ASN A 320 -26.46 2.91 14.35
N PRO A 321 -27.75 2.51 14.22
CA PRO A 321 -28.30 2.08 12.94
C PRO A 321 -28.53 3.23 11.95
N THR A 322 -28.42 4.48 12.41
CA THR A 322 -28.56 5.69 11.58
C THR A 322 -27.40 5.89 10.63
N ASP A 323 -26.23 5.33 10.91
CA ASP A 323 -25.07 5.44 10.02
C ASP A 323 -25.20 4.46 8.84
N PRO A 324 -25.21 4.94 7.57
CA PRO A 324 -25.45 4.11 6.41
C PRO A 324 -24.37 3.04 6.20
N LYS A 325 -23.12 3.29 6.63
CA LYS A 325 -22.03 2.32 6.51
C LYS A 325 -22.18 1.19 7.54
N ILE A 326 -22.55 1.53 8.77
CA ILE A 326 -22.84 0.53 9.82
C ILE A 326 -24.04 -0.32 9.41
N ARG A 327 -25.13 0.35 8.98
CA ARG A 327 -26.33 -0.30 8.49
C ARG A 327 -26.04 -1.28 7.36
N HIS A 328 -25.22 -0.87 6.39
CA HIS A 328 -24.78 -1.77 5.32
C HIS A 328 -24.01 -2.99 5.85
N VAL A 329 -23.06 -2.81 6.76
CA VAL A 329 -22.32 -3.94 7.37
C VAL A 329 -23.26 -4.88 8.12
N LEU A 330 -24.22 -4.36 8.88
CA LEU A 330 -25.21 -5.18 9.58
C LEU A 330 -26.07 -5.99 8.60
N LEU A 331 -26.48 -5.39 7.48
CA LEU A 331 -27.18 -6.12 6.42
C LEU A 331 -26.31 -7.24 5.83
N LEU A 332 -25.00 -7.00 5.64
CA LEU A 332 -24.07 -8.07 5.24
C LEU A 332 -24.00 -9.17 6.29
N THR A 333 -24.02 -8.87 7.58
CA THR A 333 -24.03 -9.93 8.62
C THR A 333 -25.27 -10.83 8.55
N VAL A 334 -26.40 -10.31 8.05
CA VAL A 334 -27.64 -11.08 7.86
C VAL A 334 -27.58 -11.89 6.56
N PHE A 335 -27.30 -11.23 5.43
CA PHE A 335 -27.37 -11.83 4.10
C PHE A 335 -26.12 -12.65 3.69
N CYS A 336 -24.99 -12.46 4.37
CA CYS A 336 -23.80 -13.31 4.25
C CYS A 336 -23.72 -14.37 5.37
N SER A 337 -24.72 -14.47 6.24
CA SER A 337 -24.73 -15.49 7.30
C SER A 337 -24.66 -16.91 6.71
N PRO A 338 -24.16 -17.90 7.48
CA PRO A 338 -24.17 -19.30 7.07
C PRO A 338 -25.56 -19.79 6.66
N MET A 339 -26.62 -19.23 7.26
CA MET A 339 -28.02 -19.51 6.92
C MET A 339 -28.40 -18.99 5.52
N ALA A 340 -28.06 -17.75 5.19
CA ALA A 340 -28.41 -17.13 3.91
C ALA A 340 -27.57 -17.65 2.73
N THR A 341 -26.37 -18.17 3.01
CA THR A 341 -25.43 -18.65 1.99
C THR A 341 -25.54 -20.16 1.70
N ARG A 342 -26.46 -20.86 2.35
CA ARG A 342 -26.74 -22.28 2.10
C ARG A 342 -27.06 -22.56 0.63
N ALA A 343 -26.52 -23.65 0.09
CA ALA A 343 -26.82 -24.10 -1.27
C ALA A 343 -28.28 -24.55 -1.41
N ASP A 344 -28.85 -25.11 -0.34
CA ASP A 344 -30.23 -25.57 -0.20
C ASP A 344 -31.17 -24.48 0.36
N TRP A 345 -30.82 -23.20 0.20
CA TRP A 345 -31.67 -22.09 0.64
C TRP A 345 -33.11 -22.22 0.09
N SER A 346 -34.10 -22.04 0.96
CA SER A 346 -35.54 -22.06 0.65
C SER A 346 -36.27 -20.86 1.27
N GLU A 347 -37.46 -20.53 0.75
CA GLU A 347 -38.30 -19.44 1.27
C GLU A 347 -38.75 -19.67 2.73
N GLU A 348 -38.73 -20.92 3.21
CA GLU A 348 -39.05 -21.28 4.60
C GLU A 348 -38.04 -20.71 5.62
N MET A 349 -36.82 -20.35 5.17
CA MET A 349 -35.81 -19.72 6.02
C MET A 349 -35.99 -18.20 6.13
N LEU A 350 -36.90 -17.60 5.35
CA LEU A 350 -37.13 -16.15 5.33
C LEU A 350 -37.59 -15.56 6.68
N PRO A 351 -38.45 -16.23 7.48
CA PRO A 351 -38.82 -15.73 8.81
C PRO A 351 -37.62 -15.48 9.72
N GLN A 352 -36.57 -16.29 9.64
CA GLN A 352 -35.35 -16.13 10.44
C GLN A 352 -34.54 -14.90 9.99
N ILE A 353 -34.53 -14.59 8.68
CA ILE A 353 -33.94 -13.36 8.15
C ILE A 353 -34.71 -12.14 8.67
N LEU A 354 -36.04 -12.18 8.61
CA LEU A 354 -36.90 -11.10 9.10
C LEU A 354 -36.71 -10.86 10.60
N GLU A 355 -36.70 -11.93 11.39
CA GLU A 355 -36.45 -11.87 12.84
C GLU A 355 -35.09 -11.21 13.13
N LYS A 356 -34.03 -11.59 12.40
CA LYS A 356 -32.71 -10.98 12.57
C LYS A 356 -32.65 -9.52 12.15
N LEU A 357 -33.35 -9.12 11.08
CA LEU A 357 -33.43 -7.72 10.68
C LEU A 357 -34.17 -6.87 11.73
N VAL A 358 -35.20 -7.40 12.37
CA VAL A 358 -35.93 -6.75 13.47
C VAL A 358 -35.06 -6.67 14.74
N GLU A 359 -34.40 -7.77 15.12
CA GLU A 359 -33.51 -7.84 16.28
C GLU A 359 -32.38 -6.81 16.19
N LEU A 360 -31.82 -6.59 15.00
CA LEU A 360 -30.78 -5.60 14.77
C LEU A 360 -31.31 -4.17 14.60
N GLY A 361 -32.63 -3.95 14.73
CA GLY A 361 -33.25 -2.63 14.54
C GLY A 361 -33.12 -2.10 13.12
N LEU A 362 -32.97 -2.97 12.12
CA LEU A 362 -32.83 -2.60 10.72
C LEU A 362 -34.19 -2.34 10.05
N ILE A 363 -35.23 -3.02 10.52
CA ILE A 363 -36.62 -2.84 10.09
C ILE A 363 -37.57 -2.90 11.29
N GLN A 364 -38.79 -2.38 11.12
CA GLN A 364 -39.86 -2.57 12.10
C GLN A 364 -40.41 -4.02 12.05
N PRO A 365 -40.92 -4.57 13.17
CA PRO A 365 -41.57 -5.87 13.16
C PRO A 365 -42.78 -5.85 12.20
N PRO A 366 -42.97 -6.89 11.37
CA PRO A 366 -44.10 -6.95 10.45
C PRO A 366 -45.40 -6.99 11.24
N VAL A 367 -46.36 -6.15 10.84
CA VAL A 367 -47.71 -6.13 11.43
C VAL A 367 -48.41 -7.42 11.03
N GLN A 368 -48.87 -8.22 12.00
CA GLN A 368 -49.64 -9.44 11.72
C GLN A 368 -51.00 -9.06 11.11
N ASP A 369 -51.20 -9.43 9.84
CA ASP A 369 -52.50 -9.31 9.16
C ASP A 369 -53.57 -10.09 9.95
N GLY A 370 -54.58 -9.37 10.46
CA GLY A 370 -55.70 -9.96 11.20
C GLY A 370 -55.73 -9.65 12.71
N MET A 371 -54.74 -8.95 13.27
CA MET A 371 -54.85 -8.43 14.63
C MET A 371 -55.89 -7.28 14.69
N PRO A 372 -56.89 -7.34 15.60
CA PRO A 372 -57.91 -6.30 15.74
C PRO A 372 -57.29 -4.90 15.84
N GLU A 373 -57.89 -3.89 15.21
CA GLU A 373 -57.33 -2.52 15.16
C GLU A 373 -57.05 -1.92 16.54
N HIS A 374 -57.74 -2.41 17.56
CA HIS A 374 -57.63 -2.01 18.97
C HIS A 374 -56.41 -2.65 19.68
N SER A 375 -55.84 -3.71 19.09
CA SER A 375 -54.61 -4.38 19.54
C SER A 375 -53.39 -4.09 18.66
N LYS A 376 -53.55 -3.22 17.63
CA LYS A 376 -52.41 -2.46 17.10
C LYS A 376 -51.91 -1.67 18.30
N SER A 377 -50.83 -2.14 18.92
CA SER A 377 -50.19 -1.38 19.99
C SER A 377 -50.05 0.04 19.46
N ARG A 378 -50.32 1.05 20.29
CA ARG A 378 -49.73 2.36 20.07
C ARG A 378 -48.21 2.19 20.21
N SER A 379 -47.60 1.37 19.33
CA SER A 379 -46.17 1.27 19.16
C SER A 379 -45.81 2.70 18.87
N LEU A 380 -45.25 3.34 19.90
CA LEU A 380 -44.54 4.59 19.75
C LEU A 380 -43.82 4.46 18.42
N ASP A 381 -44.21 5.28 17.44
CA ASP A 381 -43.48 5.38 16.18
C ASP A 381 -42.01 5.43 16.59
N LEU A 382 -41.28 4.33 16.36
CA LEU A 382 -39.86 4.25 16.69
C LEU A 382 -39.23 5.17 15.66
N LYS A 383 -39.28 6.48 15.95
CA LYS A 383 -38.92 7.57 15.05
C LYS A 383 -37.50 7.30 14.57
N GLY A 384 -37.38 6.88 13.31
CA GLY A 384 -36.09 6.62 12.67
C GLY A 384 -35.84 5.19 12.17
N ILE A 385 -36.63 4.18 12.55
CA ILE A 385 -36.47 2.82 12.00
C ILE A 385 -37.45 2.63 10.82
N PRO A 386 -36.97 2.28 9.61
CA PRO A 386 -37.83 2.12 8.44
C PRO A 386 -38.70 0.85 8.55
N LYS A 387 -39.91 0.87 7.96
CA LYS A 387 -40.80 -0.30 7.94
C LYS A 387 -40.20 -1.49 7.21
N ALA A 388 -39.47 -1.24 6.14
CA ALA A 388 -38.76 -2.22 5.33
C ALA A 388 -37.47 -1.61 4.79
N LEU A 389 -36.53 -2.45 4.36
CA LEU A 389 -35.33 -2.00 3.65
C LEU A 389 -35.68 -1.20 2.39
N SER A 390 -34.87 -0.19 2.09
CA SER A 390 -35.00 0.53 0.82
C SER A 390 -34.48 -0.33 -0.34
N ARG A 391 -34.96 -0.02 -1.55
CA ARG A 391 -34.44 -0.67 -2.77
C ARG A 391 -32.93 -0.47 -2.91
N GLU A 392 -32.44 0.73 -2.62
CA GLU A 392 -31.02 1.08 -2.71
C GLU A 392 -30.17 0.29 -1.71
N GLU A 393 -30.66 0.09 -0.48
CA GLU A 393 -29.99 -0.74 0.52
C GLU A 393 -29.81 -2.17 0.04
N LEU A 394 -30.85 -2.75 -0.56
CA LEU A 394 -30.81 -4.11 -1.07
C LEU A 394 -29.90 -4.24 -2.30
N VAL A 395 -29.90 -3.24 -3.19
CA VAL A 395 -28.94 -3.16 -4.31
C VAL A 395 -27.52 -3.12 -3.77
N ASN A 396 -27.23 -2.25 -2.79
CA ASN A 396 -25.90 -2.15 -2.20
C ASN A 396 -25.45 -3.48 -1.56
N VAL A 397 -26.35 -4.19 -0.86
CA VAL A 397 -26.06 -5.54 -0.33
C VAL A 397 -25.71 -6.50 -1.46
N LEU A 398 -26.54 -6.57 -2.51
CA LEU A 398 -26.31 -7.43 -3.67
C LEU A 398 -25.04 -7.06 -4.45
N LEU A 399 -24.58 -5.82 -4.40
CA LEU A 399 -23.34 -5.36 -5.04
C LEU A 399 -22.09 -5.56 -4.17
N SER A 400 -22.24 -5.80 -2.86
CA SER A 400 -21.10 -6.12 -1.98
C SER A 400 -20.30 -7.32 -2.49
N PRO A 401 -18.97 -7.25 -2.64
CA PRO A 401 -18.14 -8.34 -3.19
C PRO A 401 -18.37 -9.72 -2.56
N PHE A 402 -18.88 -9.75 -1.32
CA PHE A 402 -19.06 -10.95 -0.52
C PHE A 402 -20.42 -11.64 -0.72
N VAL A 403 -21.41 -10.96 -1.30
CA VAL A 403 -22.72 -11.54 -1.58
C VAL A 403 -22.67 -12.21 -2.96
N GLU A 404 -22.48 -13.52 -2.98
CA GLU A 404 -22.60 -14.28 -4.23
C GLU A 404 -24.04 -14.70 -4.50
N ASN A 405 -24.82 -15.04 -3.46
CA ASN A 405 -26.18 -15.60 -3.54
C ASN A 405 -27.28 -14.53 -3.42
N GLU A 406 -28.00 -14.30 -4.51
CA GLU A 406 -29.11 -13.34 -4.59
C GLU A 406 -30.43 -13.85 -4.00
N ARG A 407 -30.62 -15.18 -3.93
CA ARG A 407 -31.92 -15.78 -3.57
C ARG A 407 -32.51 -15.24 -2.26
N PRO A 408 -31.76 -15.13 -1.15
CA PRO A 408 -32.31 -14.60 0.11
C PRO A 408 -32.76 -13.15 -0.01
N CYS A 409 -32.01 -12.32 -0.75
CA CYS A 409 -32.33 -10.91 -0.97
C CYS A 409 -33.59 -10.77 -1.83
N ILE A 410 -33.70 -11.55 -2.92
CA ILE A 410 -34.85 -11.52 -3.82
C ILE A 410 -36.12 -12.05 -3.13
N ALA A 411 -35.99 -13.09 -2.32
CA ALA A 411 -37.12 -13.62 -1.55
C ALA A 411 -37.62 -12.64 -0.49
N TYR A 412 -36.70 -11.95 0.19
CA TYR A 412 -37.04 -10.85 1.09
C TYR A 412 -37.75 -9.72 0.33
N ALA A 413 -37.27 -9.36 -0.86
CA ALA A 413 -37.89 -8.32 -1.69
C ALA A 413 -39.31 -8.70 -2.14
N ARG A 414 -39.54 -9.97 -2.50
CA ARG A 414 -40.85 -10.48 -2.95
C ARG A 414 -41.86 -10.63 -1.80
N SER A 415 -41.39 -11.02 -0.62
CA SER A 415 -42.27 -11.31 0.51
C SER A 415 -43.05 -10.09 0.97
N LYS A 416 -44.35 -10.26 1.21
CA LYS A 416 -45.25 -9.23 1.75
C LYS A 416 -44.79 -8.70 3.12
N SER A 417 -44.20 -9.57 3.94
CA SER A 417 -43.65 -9.20 5.25
C SER A 417 -42.29 -8.48 5.15
N GLY A 418 -41.65 -8.53 3.97
CA GLY A 418 -40.42 -7.81 3.65
C GLY A 418 -40.72 -6.52 2.90
N MET A 419 -40.45 -6.48 1.58
CA MET A 419 -40.73 -5.31 0.74
C MET A 419 -42.02 -5.39 -0.08
N GLY A 420 -42.58 -6.59 -0.27
CA GLY A 420 -43.80 -6.81 -1.05
C GLY A 420 -43.72 -6.35 -2.50
N LEU A 421 -42.53 -6.38 -3.12
CA LEU A 421 -42.35 -5.95 -4.51
C LEU A 421 -43.05 -6.90 -5.48
N GLU A 422 -43.75 -6.32 -6.46
CA GLU A 422 -44.33 -7.05 -7.58
C GLU A 422 -43.25 -7.65 -8.50
N GLU A 423 -43.58 -8.69 -9.25
CA GLU A 423 -42.59 -9.43 -10.06
C GLU A 423 -41.88 -8.54 -11.09
N TRP A 424 -42.57 -7.54 -11.67
CA TRP A 424 -41.93 -6.58 -12.58
C TRP A 424 -40.86 -5.73 -11.87
N ALA A 425 -41.10 -5.32 -10.62
CA ALA A 425 -40.18 -4.55 -9.82
C ALA A 425 -38.99 -5.41 -9.37
N ILE A 426 -39.21 -6.71 -9.13
CA ILE A 426 -38.15 -7.70 -8.91
C ILE A 426 -37.28 -7.85 -10.16
N THR A 427 -37.87 -7.99 -11.35
CA THR A 427 -37.11 -8.02 -12.61
C THR A 427 -36.32 -6.74 -12.83
N GLN A 428 -36.89 -5.57 -12.49
CA GLN A 428 -36.20 -4.29 -12.57
C GLN A 428 -35.02 -4.22 -11.60
N LEU A 429 -35.20 -4.62 -10.34
CA LEU A 429 -34.15 -4.72 -9.32
C LEU A 429 -33.00 -5.62 -9.77
N LYS A 430 -33.31 -6.84 -10.23
CA LYS A 430 -32.32 -7.77 -10.76
C LYS A 430 -31.57 -7.19 -11.96
N GLY A 431 -32.29 -6.48 -12.84
CA GLY A 431 -31.72 -5.79 -13.99
C GLY A 431 -30.76 -4.67 -13.61
N ASP A 432 -31.09 -3.87 -12.60
CA ASP A 432 -30.19 -2.81 -12.09
C ASP A 432 -28.93 -3.44 -11.49
N VAL A 433 -29.10 -4.44 -10.61
CA VAL A 433 -27.98 -5.15 -9.98
C VAL A 433 -27.08 -5.82 -11.03
N ALA A 434 -27.64 -6.40 -12.10
CA ALA A 434 -26.85 -7.01 -13.16
C ALA A 434 -26.00 -5.98 -13.92
N VAL A 435 -26.54 -4.79 -14.18
CA VAL A 435 -25.78 -3.68 -14.82
C VAL A 435 -24.69 -3.18 -13.88
N ASP A 436 -25.02 -2.95 -12.62
CA ASP A 436 -24.07 -2.45 -11.60
C ASP A 436 -23.03 -3.50 -11.17
N CYS A 437 -23.23 -4.77 -11.51
CA CYS A 437 -22.18 -5.79 -11.37
C CYS A 437 -21.05 -5.61 -12.39
N LEU A 438 -21.28 -4.97 -13.55
CA LEU A 438 -20.29 -4.90 -14.63
C LEU A 438 -18.97 -4.20 -14.22
N PRO A 439 -18.98 -3.12 -13.42
CA PRO A 439 -17.75 -2.52 -12.89
C PRO A 439 -17.04 -3.38 -11.84
N ILE A 440 -17.76 -4.23 -11.11
CA ILE A 440 -17.24 -4.95 -9.94
C ILE A 440 -16.65 -6.29 -10.37
N SER A 441 -15.31 -6.38 -10.42
CA SER A 441 -14.65 -7.54 -11.02
C SER A 441 -15.07 -8.89 -10.44
N SER A 442 -15.31 -9.01 -9.12
CA SER A 442 -15.60 -10.29 -8.44
C SER A 442 -17.03 -10.82 -8.61
N LYS A 443 -17.90 -10.14 -9.35
CA LYS A 443 -19.34 -10.44 -9.44
C LYS A 443 -19.74 -11.40 -10.57
N GLY A 444 -18.80 -12.11 -11.18
CA GLY A 444 -19.08 -13.00 -12.31
C GLY A 444 -20.09 -14.12 -12.02
N LYS A 445 -20.11 -14.68 -10.80
CA LYS A 445 -21.09 -15.72 -10.42
C LYS A 445 -22.51 -15.17 -10.27
N LEU A 446 -22.64 -13.99 -9.65
CA LEU A 446 -23.93 -13.34 -9.46
C LEU A 446 -24.51 -12.92 -10.81
N LEU A 447 -23.69 -12.26 -11.64
CA LEU A 447 -24.09 -11.85 -12.98
C LEU A 447 -24.54 -13.04 -13.83
N LYS A 448 -23.82 -14.17 -13.76
CA LYS A 448 -24.20 -15.42 -14.45
C LYS A 448 -25.62 -15.86 -14.13
N ARG A 449 -26.01 -15.84 -12.85
CA ARG A 449 -27.35 -16.22 -12.41
C ARG A 449 -28.42 -15.22 -12.82
N LEU A 450 -28.13 -13.93 -12.72
CA LEU A 450 -29.08 -12.89 -13.13
C LEU A 450 -29.35 -12.91 -14.64
N CYS A 451 -28.34 -13.23 -15.45
CA CYS A 451 -28.45 -13.36 -16.90
C CYS A 451 -29.09 -14.67 -17.38
N GLU A 452 -29.54 -15.56 -16.49
CA GLU A 452 -30.41 -16.68 -16.88
C GLU A 452 -31.75 -16.17 -17.44
N ASP A 453 -32.18 -14.98 -17.00
CA ASP A 453 -33.31 -14.25 -17.58
C ASP A 453 -32.87 -13.44 -18.82
N LYS A 454 -33.48 -13.75 -19.98
CA LYS A 454 -33.21 -13.10 -21.27
C LYS A 454 -33.56 -11.62 -21.31
N ILE A 455 -34.46 -11.13 -20.47
CA ILE A 455 -34.78 -9.70 -20.37
C ILE A 455 -33.60 -8.97 -19.72
N ILE A 456 -33.04 -9.54 -18.66
CA ILE A 456 -31.89 -8.99 -17.93
C ILE A 456 -30.63 -9.06 -18.79
N GLU A 457 -30.39 -10.20 -19.45
CA GLU A 457 -29.27 -10.37 -20.38
C GLU A 457 -29.24 -9.27 -21.46
N ARG A 458 -30.40 -8.98 -22.09
CA ARG A 458 -30.51 -7.89 -23.08
C ARG A 458 -30.17 -6.53 -22.48
N ARG A 459 -30.62 -6.26 -21.25
CA ARG A 459 -30.33 -5.01 -20.54
C ARG A 459 -28.85 -4.87 -20.24
N VAL A 460 -28.17 -5.96 -19.86
CA VAL A 460 -26.72 -6.00 -19.65
C VAL A 460 -25.98 -5.70 -20.97
N VAL A 461 -26.38 -6.32 -22.07
CA VAL A 461 -25.78 -6.06 -23.39
C VAL A 461 -25.94 -4.60 -23.79
N GLU A 462 -27.12 -4.02 -23.59
CA GLU A 462 -27.38 -2.61 -23.90
C GLU A 462 -26.55 -1.67 -23.01
N ALA A 463 -26.48 -1.94 -21.72
CA ALA A 463 -25.63 -1.17 -20.80
C ALA A 463 -24.15 -1.26 -21.20
N MET A 464 -23.66 -2.43 -21.62
CA MET A 464 -22.29 -2.58 -22.10
C MET A 464 -22.02 -1.75 -23.36
N LYS A 465 -22.98 -1.60 -24.29
CA LYS A 465 -22.84 -0.73 -25.47
C LYS A 465 -22.58 0.73 -25.05
N SER A 466 -23.25 1.22 -24.00
CA SER A 466 -23.04 2.57 -23.47
C SER A 466 -21.65 2.79 -22.82
N HIS A 467 -20.92 1.70 -22.57
CA HIS A 467 -19.56 1.71 -22.05
C HIS A 467 -18.50 1.44 -23.13
N ALA A 468 -18.87 1.36 -24.41
CA ALA A 468 -17.88 1.32 -25.47
C ALA A 468 -16.96 2.55 -25.36
N ILE A 469 -15.65 2.33 -25.35
CA ILE A 469 -14.66 3.40 -25.25
C ILE A 469 -14.28 3.79 -26.66
N HIS A 470 -14.33 5.07 -26.98
CA HIS A 470 -13.75 5.62 -28.20
C HIS A 470 -12.41 6.31 -27.91
N LEU A 471 -11.60 6.60 -28.94
CA LEU A 471 -10.26 7.18 -28.75
C LEU A 471 -10.32 8.63 -28.26
N GLU A 472 -11.40 9.32 -28.59
CA GLU A 472 -11.77 10.67 -28.19
C GLU A 472 -12.18 10.77 -26.72
N ASP A 473 -12.71 9.70 -26.12
CA ASP A 473 -13.13 9.67 -24.72
C ASP A 473 -11.93 9.53 -23.74
N LEU A 474 -10.75 9.20 -24.27
CA LEU A 474 -9.55 8.99 -23.47
C LEU A 474 -8.84 10.31 -23.13
N PRO A 475 -8.19 10.42 -21.96
CA PRO A 475 -7.46 11.62 -21.55
C PRO A 475 -6.41 12.02 -22.59
N GLU A 476 -6.12 13.32 -22.75
CA GLU A 476 -5.13 13.86 -23.71
C GLU A 476 -3.76 13.17 -23.63
N PRO A 477 -3.03 12.99 -24.75
CA PRO A 477 -1.89 12.10 -24.75
C PRO A 477 -0.83 12.73 -23.87
N PHE A 478 -0.16 11.91 -23.05
CA PHE A 478 0.85 12.36 -22.10
C PHE A 478 0.37 13.24 -20.93
N SER A 479 -0.94 13.42 -20.78
CA SER A 479 -1.53 13.99 -19.58
C SER A 479 -1.27 13.06 -18.37
N PRO A 480 -1.07 13.59 -17.15
CA PRO A 480 -0.89 12.75 -15.96
C PRO A 480 -2.10 11.81 -15.72
N GLU A 481 -3.29 12.20 -16.18
CA GLU A 481 -4.52 11.41 -16.14
C GLU A 481 -4.40 10.10 -16.94
N CYS A 482 -3.57 10.03 -17.99
CA CYS A 482 -3.33 8.77 -18.72
C CYS A 482 -2.72 7.68 -17.83
N ALA A 483 -1.89 8.05 -16.85
CA ALA A 483 -1.25 7.08 -15.95
C ALA A 483 -2.27 6.50 -14.96
N THR A 484 -3.21 7.32 -14.49
CA THR A 484 -4.23 6.94 -13.50
C THR A 484 -5.53 6.43 -14.11
N TYR A 485 -5.76 6.65 -15.42
CA TYR A 485 -7.00 6.27 -16.09
C TYR A 485 -7.36 4.79 -15.90
N ARG A 486 -8.61 4.51 -15.57
CA ARG A 486 -9.15 3.15 -15.44
C ARG A 486 -10.46 3.09 -16.20
N ALA A 487 -10.63 2.02 -16.96
CA ALA A 487 -11.86 1.76 -17.68
C ALA A 487 -12.93 1.26 -16.69
N LYS A 488 -14.19 1.71 -16.86
CA LYS A 488 -15.27 1.49 -15.88
C LYS A 488 -15.58 0.01 -15.62
N LEU A 489 -15.75 -0.78 -16.69
CA LEU A 489 -16.07 -2.20 -16.59
C LEU A 489 -14.89 -3.05 -16.13
N GLY A 490 -15.17 -4.07 -15.31
CA GLY A 490 -14.18 -5.04 -14.85
C GLY A 490 -12.99 -4.39 -14.14
N ALA A 491 -13.20 -3.23 -13.51
CA ALA A 491 -12.19 -2.59 -12.69
C ALA A 491 -11.83 -3.57 -11.57
N SER A 492 -10.62 -4.12 -11.63
CA SER A 492 -10.12 -4.96 -10.56
C SER A 492 -9.97 -4.09 -9.32
N LEU A 493 -10.29 -4.68 -8.16
CA LEU A 493 -9.79 -4.11 -6.91
C LEU A 493 -8.27 -4.00 -7.05
N PRO A 494 -7.66 -2.85 -6.76
CA PRO A 494 -6.22 -2.68 -6.86
C PRO A 494 -5.58 -3.83 -6.09
N MET A 495 -4.93 -4.77 -6.79
CA MET A 495 -4.23 -5.85 -6.11
C MET A 495 -3.05 -5.21 -5.41
N ILE A 496 -3.23 -4.93 -4.11
CA ILE A 496 -2.30 -4.22 -3.23
C ILE A 496 -0.87 -4.84 -3.21
N GLY A 497 -0.66 -6.04 -3.75
CA GLY A 497 0.62 -6.75 -3.62
C GLY A 497 1.53 -6.84 -4.86
N SER A 498 1.01 -6.80 -6.10
CA SER A 498 1.80 -7.26 -7.26
C SER A 498 2.28 -6.13 -8.19
N GLU A 499 1.46 -5.08 -8.39
CA GLU A 499 1.82 -3.99 -9.30
C GLU A 499 2.73 -2.93 -8.65
N MET A 500 2.81 -2.91 -7.31
CA MET A 500 3.65 -1.96 -6.56
C MET A 500 5.16 -2.16 -6.81
N TYR A 501 5.58 -3.33 -7.31
CA TYR A 501 6.98 -3.62 -7.64
C TYR A 501 7.33 -3.37 -9.12
N ALA A 502 6.35 -3.04 -9.97
CA ALA A 502 6.56 -2.87 -11.42
C ALA A 502 6.54 -1.41 -11.89
N PHE A 503 6.17 -0.45 -11.03
CA PHE A 503 6.19 0.99 -11.35
C PHE A 503 7.15 1.74 -10.41
N PRO A 504 8.11 2.54 -10.95
CA PRO A 504 8.99 3.35 -10.11
C PRO A 504 8.21 4.45 -9.37
N LEU A 505 8.49 4.60 -8.07
CA LEU A 505 8.00 5.64 -7.17
C LEU A 505 8.08 7.05 -7.77
N TRP A 506 6.98 7.55 -8.33
CA TRP A 506 6.79 8.99 -8.62
C TRP A 506 5.30 9.31 -8.55
N THR A 507 4.67 9.32 -7.35
CA THR A 507 3.38 10.04 -7.09
C THR A 507 2.80 9.96 -5.67
N GLN A 508 3.42 9.31 -4.68
CA GLN A 508 2.91 9.38 -3.29
C GLN A 508 3.51 10.56 -2.52
N SER A 509 3.02 11.76 -2.82
CA SER A 509 3.12 12.94 -1.97
C SER A 509 2.17 13.98 -2.54
N MET A 510 0.87 13.86 -2.25
CA MET A 510 -0.18 14.89 -2.28
C MET A 510 -1.54 14.18 -2.35
N GLU A 511 -2.02 13.65 -1.23
CA GLU A 511 -3.45 13.45 -0.95
C GLU A 511 -3.61 12.92 0.49
N GLU A 512 -3.41 13.81 1.46
CA GLU A 512 -4.03 13.73 2.79
C GLU A 512 -4.66 15.11 3.07
N ASP A 513 -5.88 15.07 3.61
CA ASP A 513 -6.73 16.17 4.11
C ASP A 513 -7.48 17.07 3.10
N GLN A 514 -8.57 16.52 2.53
CA GLN A 514 -9.79 17.32 2.34
C GLN A 514 -10.78 16.99 3.47
N ILE A 515 -10.73 17.79 4.53
CA ILE A 515 -11.81 17.94 5.50
C ILE A 515 -12.87 18.81 4.81
N GLU A 516 -14.07 18.27 4.60
CA GLU A 516 -15.27 19.07 4.28
C GLU A 516 -15.55 20.02 5.45
N LEU A 517 -15.11 21.27 5.32
CA LEU A 517 -15.53 22.37 6.17
C LEU A 517 -16.93 22.83 5.71
N GLN A 518 -17.98 22.32 6.34
CA GLN A 518 -19.25 23.01 6.37
C GLN A 518 -19.13 24.20 7.33
N SER A 519 -19.38 25.39 6.79
CA SER A 519 -19.39 26.66 7.52
C SER A 519 -20.78 26.90 8.09
N ASP A 520 -20.93 26.75 9.40
CA ASP A 520 -21.98 27.43 10.14
C ASP A 520 -21.34 28.47 11.05
N VAL A 521 -21.57 29.72 10.66
CA VAL A 521 -21.25 30.94 11.38
C VAL A 521 -22.33 31.12 12.43
N GLU A 522 -21.97 31.04 13.71
CA GLU A 522 -22.62 31.87 14.73
C GLU A 522 -21.69 32.13 15.91
N SER A 523 -21.54 33.42 16.17
CA SER A 523 -20.65 34.05 17.13
C SER A 523 -21.17 33.86 18.56
N GLU A 524 -20.27 33.68 19.54
CA GLU A 524 -20.34 34.48 20.75
C GLU A 524 -19.01 34.54 21.51
N SER A 525 -18.71 35.76 21.93
CA SER A 525 -17.46 36.26 22.45
C SER A 525 -17.41 36.20 23.97
N HIS A 526 -16.37 35.64 24.57
CA HIS A 526 -15.91 36.10 25.90
C HIS A 526 -14.38 36.01 26.03
N LYS A 527 -13.76 37.18 26.01
CA LYS A 527 -12.39 37.44 26.48
C LYS A 527 -12.38 37.47 28.00
N SER A 528 -11.42 36.78 28.62
CA SER A 528 -10.83 37.26 29.87
C SER A 528 -9.35 36.89 29.95
N ILE A 529 -8.57 37.94 30.10
CA ILE A 529 -7.11 38.01 30.23
C ILE A 529 -6.76 37.77 31.70
N SER A 530 -5.74 36.95 31.98
CA SER A 530 -4.96 37.00 33.22
C SER A 530 -3.65 36.25 32.98
N GLY A 531 -2.55 37.00 32.87
CA GLY A 531 -1.21 36.48 32.69
C GLY A 531 -0.55 36.08 34.01
N THR A 532 0.28 35.04 33.93
CA THR A 532 1.29 34.70 34.94
C THR A 532 2.61 34.42 34.24
N LEU A 533 3.66 35.05 34.77
CA LEU A 533 4.98 35.21 34.21
C LEU A 533 5.93 34.18 34.84
N GLY A 534 6.68 33.44 34.01
CA GLY A 534 7.96 32.84 34.36
C GLY A 534 8.00 31.33 34.66
N GLU A 535 8.15 30.49 33.62
CA GLU A 535 8.69 29.12 33.73
C GLU A 535 9.56 28.76 32.51
N ASP A 536 10.59 27.93 32.77
CA ASP A 536 11.73 27.56 31.93
C ASP A 536 11.42 26.97 30.53
N PRO A 537 12.18 27.32 29.47
CA PRO A 537 11.92 26.87 28.10
C PRO A 537 12.41 25.45 27.74
N GLN A 538 12.81 24.58 28.68
CA GLN A 538 13.32 23.24 28.35
C GLN A 538 12.43 22.05 28.77
N THR A 539 11.27 22.28 29.37
CA THR A 539 10.29 21.22 29.71
C THR A 539 8.94 21.34 28.98
N SER A 540 8.71 22.39 28.18
CA SER A 540 7.41 22.66 27.55
C SER A 540 7.08 21.88 26.27
N ILE A 541 7.98 21.01 25.77
CA ILE A 541 7.75 20.20 24.55
C ILE A 541 6.69 19.09 24.77
N PHE A 542 6.35 18.74 26.03
CA PHE A 542 5.46 17.61 26.34
C PHE A 542 4.02 17.97 26.74
N THR A 543 3.60 19.23 26.62
CA THR A 543 2.22 19.66 26.96
C THR A 543 1.30 19.88 25.76
N SER A 544 1.75 19.57 24.54
CA SER A 544 0.84 19.57 23.39
C SER A 544 -0.11 18.36 23.49
N SER A 545 -1.40 18.67 23.56
CA SER A 545 -2.55 17.77 23.77
C SER A 545 -2.80 16.73 22.67
N ASN A 546 -1.81 16.40 21.84
CA ASN A 546 -1.88 15.39 20.80
C ASN A 546 -1.26 14.07 21.28
N TYR A 547 -1.78 13.51 22.37
CA TYR A 547 -1.48 12.13 22.70
C TYR A 547 -2.04 11.25 21.57
N ASP A 548 -1.17 10.47 20.92
CA ASP A 548 -1.59 9.48 19.93
C ASP A 548 -2.53 8.47 20.60
N LEU A 549 -3.83 8.66 20.34
CA LEU A 549 -4.90 7.78 20.81
C LEU A 549 -4.88 6.43 20.06
N GLY A 550 -4.01 6.27 19.06
CA GLY A 550 -3.94 5.13 18.16
C GLY A 550 -4.98 5.25 17.04
N THR A 551 -4.61 4.81 15.85
CA THR A 551 -5.54 4.64 14.72
C THR A 551 -6.11 3.22 14.72
N ILE A 552 -7.39 3.10 14.40
CA ILE A 552 -8.05 1.81 14.17
C ILE A 552 -7.87 1.51 12.69
N SER A 553 -6.94 0.63 12.35
CA SER A 553 -6.68 0.23 10.97
C SER A 553 -7.07 -1.22 10.74
N GLN A 554 -7.34 -1.58 9.48
CA GLN A 554 -7.60 -2.97 9.09
C GLN A 554 -6.46 -3.90 9.52
N ASP A 555 -5.21 -3.43 9.51
CA ASP A 555 -4.06 -4.22 9.95
C ASP A 555 -4.09 -4.56 11.44
N THR A 556 -4.52 -3.61 12.28
CA THR A 556 -4.69 -3.87 13.73
C THR A 556 -5.79 -4.89 14.01
N LEU A 557 -6.84 -4.91 13.19
CA LEU A 557 -7.94 -5.87 13.31
C LEU A 557 -7.56 -7.26 12.83
N SER A 558 -6.89 -7.36 11.69
CA SER A 558 -6.52 -8.67 11.12
C SER A 558 -5.57 -9.43 12.02
N ALA A 559 -4.54 -8.76 12.56
CA ALA A 559 -3.64 -9.38 13.53
C ALA A 559 -4.38 -9.92 14.78
N ARG A 560 -5.59 -9.40 15.06
CA ARG A 560 -6.44 -9.87 16.16
C ARG A 560 -7.41 -10.98 15.75
N LEU A 561 -8.06 -10.86 14.60
CA LEU A 561 -8.91 -11.91 14.01
C LEU A 561 -8.17 -13.25 13.92
N ASP A 562 -6.88 -13.21 13.59
CA ASP A 562 -6.01 -14.40 13.53
C ASP A 562 -5.90 -15.16 14.86
N ARG A 563 -5.89 -14.44 16.01
CA ARG A 563 -5.83 -15.06 17.35
C ARG A 563 -7.11 -15.85 17.65
N GLU A 564 -8.24 -15.41 17.09
CA GLU A 564 -9.55 -16.04 17.26
C GLU A 564 -9.76 -17.24 16.32
N GLU A 565 -9.25 -17.15 15.08
CA GLU A 565 -9.37 -18.23 14.09
C GLU A 565 -8.39 -19.38 14.36
N SER A 566 -7.14 -19.06 14.72
CA SER A 566 -6.09 -20.08 14.88
C SER A 566 -6.19 -20.91 16.16
N GLY A 567 -6.97 -20.48 17.16
CA GLY A 567 -7.16 -21.18 18.45
C GLY A 567 -5.87 -21.44 19.25
N THR A 568 -4.71 -21.07 18.71
CA THR A 568 -3.38 -21.40 19.21
C THR A 568 -2.71 -20.12 19.69
N ARG A 569 -2.32 -20.10 20.97
CA ARG A 569 -1.53 -18.99 21.53
C ARG A 569 -0.19 -18.98 20.81
N TRP A 570 0.01 -18.00 19.93
CA TRP A 570 1.30 -17.78 19.27
C TRP A 570 2.41 -17.66 20.32
N HIS A 571 3.26 -18.66 20.41
CA HIS A 571 4.59 -18.46 20.97
C HIS A 571 5.33 -17.52 20.01
N ARG A 572 5.54 -16.27 20.43
CA ARG A 572 6.17 -15.14 19.70
C ARG A 572 7.64 -15.36 19.24
N ARG A 573 8.06 -16.58 18.87
CA ARG A 573 9.41 -16.80 18.35
C ARG A 573 9.34 -17.29 16.91
N ARG A 574 9.73 -16.38 16.00
CA ARG A 574 10.01 -16.51 14.55
C ARG A 574 8.89 -16.04 13.64
N TRP A 575 8.99 -14.78 13.24
CA TRP A 575 8.16 -14.16 12.19
C TRP A 575 8.85 -14.11 10.82
N TRP A 576 10.04 -14.68 10.63
CA TRP A 576 10.78 -14.55 9.37
C TRP A 576 11.64 -15.76 9.04
N THR A 577 11.06 -16.95 8.86
CA THR A 577 11.74 -18.01 8.09
C THR A 577 10.73 -18.93 7.38
N HIS A 578 10.48 -18.61 6.11
CA HIS A 578 10.47 -19.55 4.98
C HIS A 578 9.62 -20.83 5.11
N SER A 579 8.39 -20.78 4.61
CA SER A 579 7.80 -21.86 3.80
C SER A 579 6.59 -21.31 3.05
N GLY A 580 6.78 -21.01 1.77
CA GLY A 580 5.67 -20.69 0.87
C GLY A 580 4.75 -21.91 0.76
N HIS A 581 3.45 -21.67 0.64
CA HIS A 581 2.31 -22.57 0.35
C HIS A 581 1.20 -22.64 1.42
N GLN A 582 1.33 -21.94 2.54
CA GLN A 582 0.15 -21.50 3.30
C GLN A 582 0.09 -19.99 3.22
N ILE A 583 -0.67 -19.47 2.26
CA ILE A 583 -1.24 -18.13 2.41
C ILE A 583 -2.04 -18.23 3.71
N SER A 584 -1.49 -17.65 4.78
CA SER A 584 -2.10 -17.65 6.10
C SER A 584 -3.55 -17.17 5.96
N ALA A 585 -4.50 -17.77 6.69
CA ALA A 585 -5.88 -17.29 6.74
C ALA A 585 -5.96 -15.76 6.97
N GLU A 586 -4.93 -15.20 7.62
CA GLU A 586 -4.56 -13.78 7.74
C GLU A 586 -4.69 -12.97 6.44
N ILE A 587 -4.07 -13.43 5.34
CA ILE A 587 -4.11 -12.72 4.06
C ILE A 587 -5.48 -12.87 3.44
N GLU A 588 -6.09 -14.06 3.58
CA GLU A 588 -7.41 -14.35 3.00
C GLU A 588 -8.56 -13.54 3.60
N ALA A 589 -8.55 -13.30 4.92
CA ALA A 589 -9.55 -12.49 5.61
C ALA A 589 -9.46 -11.00 5.25
N LYS A 590 -8.26 -10.52 4.89
CA LYS A 590 -7.99 -9.14 4.43
C LYS A 590 -8.46 -8.88 3.01
N LEU A 591 -8.76 -9.92 2.24
CA LEU A 591 -9.06 -9.75 0.83
C LEU A 591 -10.37 -8.98 0.65
N PRO A 592 -10.39 -7.93 -0.19
CA PRO A 592 -11.60 -7.20 -0.51
C PRO A 592 -12.51 -7.96 -1.50
N TYR A 593 -12.25 -9.26 -1.69
CA TYR A 593 -12.92 -10.13 -2.64
C TYR A 593 -13.27 -11.48 -2.01
N PRO A 594 -14.24 -12.22 -2.55
CA PRO A 594 -14.71 -13.48 -1.97
C PRO A 594 -13.66 -14.60 -2.11
N ALA A 595 -13.89 -15.74 -1.45
CA ALA A 595 -12.98 -16.88 -1.41
C ALA A 595 -12.58 -17.43 -2.79
N ALA A 596 -13.56 -17.48 -3.70
CA ALA A 596 -13.41 -18.01 -5.04
C ALA A 596 -14.00 -16.99 -6.03
N PRO A 597 -13.33 -15.84 -6.23
CA PRO A 597 -13.85 -14.79 -7.07
C PRO A 597 -13.91 -15.28 -8.51
N ARG A 598 -15.08 -15.21 -9.12
CA ARG A 598 -15.21 -15.39 -10.56
C ARG A 598 -15.24 -14.01 -11.19
N HIS A 599 -14.31 -13.74 -12.11
CA HIS A 599 -14.30 -12.42 -12.74
C HIS A 599 -15.52 -12.23 -13.64
N VAL A 600 -16.10 -11.03 -13.63
CA VAL A 600 -17.18 -10.63 -14.54
C VAL A 600 -16.74 -10.84 -15.99
N ALA A 601 -15.51 -10.46 -16.32
CA ALA A 601 -14.96 -10.64 -17.66
C ALA A 601 -14.90 -12.13 -18.08
N ASP A 602 -14.50 -13.04 -17.18
CA ASP A 602 -14.51 -14.48 -17.49
C ASP A 602 -15.94 -14.99 -17.76
N HIS A 603 -16.94 -14.44 -17.06
CA HIS A 603 -18.34 -14.74 -17.36
C HIS A 603 -18.80 -14.20 -18.71
N ILE A 604 -18.49 -12.94 -19.04
CA ILE A 604 -18.83 -12.35 -20.33
C ILE A 604 -18.24 -13.19 -21.47
N LEU A 605 -16.98 -13.60 -21.35
CA LEU A 605 -16.31 -14.44 -22.35
C LEU A 605 -16.99 -15.82 -22.49
N GLU A 606 -17.26 -16.52 -21.38
CA GLU A 606 -17.92 -17.84 -21.40
C GLU A 606 -19.32 -17.77 -22.02
N HIS A 607 -20.08 -16.73 -21.67
CA HIS A 607 -21.51 -16.58 -22.02
C HIS A 607 -21.72 -16.06 -23.44
N PHE A 608 -21.08 -14.95 -23.81
CA PHE A 608 -21.30 -14.30 -25.11
C PHE A 608 -20.37 -14.78 -26.23
N LYS A 609 -19.32 -15.54 -25.91
CA LYS A 609 -18.30 -16.04 -26.86
C LYS A 609 -17.47 -14.92 -27.51
N SER A 610 -16.50 -15.33 -28.34
CA SER A 610 -15.45 -14.46 -28.87
C SER A 610 -15.88 -13.44 -29.93
N HIS A 611 -17.01 -13.66 -30.61
CA HIS A 611 -17.48 -12.83 -31.73
C HIS A 611 -18.67 -11.93 -31.37
N HIS A 612 -18.87 -11.68 -30.08
CA HIS A 612 -19.95 -10.83 -29.59
C HIS A 612 -19.44 -9.46 -29.14
N ARG A 613 -20.23 -8.41 -29.41
CA ARG A 613 -19.86 -7.02 -29.12
C ARG A 613 -19.55 -6.80 -27.63
N ALA A 614 -20.33 -7.39 -26.73
CA ALA A 614 -20.07 -7.33 -25.29
C ALA A 614 -18.67 -7.86 -24.91
N THR A 615 -18.23 -8.95 -25.54
CA THR A 615 -16.90 -9.52 -25.31
C THR A 615 -15.80 -8.59 -25.81
N ALA A 616 -15.97 -7.98 -26.99
CA ALA A 616 -15.03 -6.99 -27.52
C ALA A 616 -14.87 -5.76 -26.61
N ILE A 617 -15.99 -5.22 -26.10
CA ILE A 617 -16.00 -4.10 -25.16
C ILE A 617 -15.28 -4.49 -23.87
N MET A 618 -15.64 -5.63 -23.26
CA MET A 618 -15.00 -6.08 -22.02
C MET A 618 -13.50 -6.38 -22.20
N MET A 619 -13.08 -6.87 -23.38
CA MET A 619 -11.66 -7.06 -23.71
C MET A 619 -10.91 -5.72 -23.69
N THR A 620 -11.48 -4.68 -24.31
CA THR A 620 -10.89 -3.32 -24.32
C THR A 620 -10.74 -2.78 -22.91
N HIS A 621 -11.76 -2.95 -22.06
CA HIS A 621 -11.70 -2.54 -20.66
C HIS A 621 -10.64 -3.31 -19.87
N SER A 622 -10.58 -4.64 -20.04
CA SER A 622 -9.59 -5.49 -19.38
C SER A 622 -8.16 -5.14 -19.79
N LEU A 623 -7.96 -4.76 -21.06
CA LEU A 623 -6.70 -4.29 -21.60
C LEU A 623 -6.26 -2.97 -20.95
N ILE A 624 -7.17 -1.99 -20.86
CA ILE A 624 -6.89 -0.69 -20.22
C ILE A 624 -6.58 -0.88 -18.73
N ASN A 625 -7.36 -1.70 -18.04
CA ASN A 625 -7.22 -1.94 -16.60
C ASN A 625 -5.99 -2.79 -16.24
N GLY A 626 -5.27 -3.36 -17.23
CA GLY A 626 -4.07 -4.14 -16.98
C GLY A 626 -4.33 -5.54 -16.40
N ASN A 627 -5.54 -6.07 -16.52
CA ASN A 627 -5.92 -7.38 -15.97
C ASN A 627 -5.29 -8.53 -16.78
N VAL A 628 -4.00 -8.82 -16.57
CA VAL A 628 -3.22 -9.77 -17.39
C VAL A 628 -3.81 -11.19 -17.40
N HIS A 629 -4.34 -11.65 -16.25
CA HIS A 629 -4.95 -12.98 -16.15
C HIS A 629 -6.20 -13.10 -17.02
N THR A 630 -7.16 -12.19 -16.85
CA THR A 630 -8.37 -12.11 -17.67
C THR A 630 -8.03 -11.94 -19.15
N LEU A 631 -7.13 -11.01 -19.47
CA LEU A 631 -6.72 -10.78 -20.85
C LEU A 631 -6.10 -12.04 -21.48
N GLY A 632 -5.38 -12.84 -20.69
CA GLY A 632 -4.90 -14.16 -21.08
C GLY A 632 -6.04 -15.06 -21.56
N SER A 633 -7.11 -15.21 -20.78
CA SER A 633 -8.27 -16.03 -21.15
C SER A 633 -8.92 -15.56 -22.47
N TYR A 634 -9.07 -14.25 -22.67
CA TYR A 634 -9.60 -13.70 -23.94
C TYR A 634 -8.70 -13.97 -25.14
N ILE A 635 -7.38 -13.89 -24.92
CA ILE A 635 -6.38 -14.20 -25.94
C ILE A 635 -6.45 -15.69 -26.30
N ASP A 636 -6.53 -16.55 -25.30
CA ASP A 636 -6.53 -18.01 -25.44
C ASP A 636 -7.83 -18.51 -26.11
N GLU A 637 -8.98 -17.87 -25.83
CA GLU A 637 -10.29 -18.12 -26.47
C GLU A 637 -10.45 -17.44 -27.86
N ASN A 638 -9.34 -17.04 -28.49
CA ASN A 638 -9.31 -16.48 -29.83
C ASN A 638 -10.16 -15.20 -30.05
N VAL A 639 -10.40 -14.38 -29.01
CA VAL A 639 -11.04 -13.06 -29.18
C VAL A 639 -10.14 -12.14 -30.03
N PRO A 640 -10.60 -11.58 -31.17
CA PRO A 640 -9.72 -10.85 -32.07
C PRO A 640 -9.12 -9.58 -31.45
N VAL A 641 -7.80 -9.47 -31.52
CA VAL A 641 -7.04 -8.24 -31.30
C VAL A 641 -7.15 -7.33 -32.51
N THR A 642 -7.42 -6.04 -32.30
CA THR A 642 -7.58 -5.02 -33.35
C THR A 642 -6.51 -3.94 -33.24
N LEU A 643 -6.29 -3.17 -34.31
CA LEU A 643 -5.42 -2.00 -34.28
C LEU A 643 -5.92 -0.95 -33.28
N PHE A 644 -7.24 -0.85 -33.11
CA PHE A 644 -7.89 0.01 -32.12
C PHE A 644 -7.35 -0.24 -30.71
N HIS A 645 -7.25 -1.50 -30.25
CA HIS A 645 -6.69 -1.84 -28.94
C HIS A 645 -5.26 -1.26 -28.74
N ILE A 646 -4.44 -1.29 -29.78
CA ILE A 646 -3.06 -0.79 -29.74
C ILE A 646 -3.04 0.74 -29.73
N LYS A 647 -3.94 1.39 -30.48
CA LYS A 647 -4.11 2.85 -30.44
C LYS A 647 -4.57 3.34 -29.07
N VAL A 648 -5.47 2.63 -28.41
CA VAL A 648 -5.90 2.91 -27.03
C VAL A 648 -4.70 2.87 -26.07
N LEU A 649 -3.87 1.82 -26.15
CA LEU A 649 -2.67 1.71 -25.33
C LEU A 649 -1.62 2.78 -25.67
N ALA A 650 -1.48 3.16 -26.94
CA ALA A 650 -0.63 4.27 -27.37
C ALA A 650 -1.07 5.58 -26.73
N ARG A 651 -2.37 5.88 -26.80
CA ARG A 651 -3.02 7.07 -26.23
C ARG A 651 -2.76 7.20 -24.73
N LEU A 652 -2.81 6.08 -24.00
CA LEU A 652 -2.55 6.00 -22.57
C LEU A 652 -1.07 5.85 -22.20
N GLY A 653 -0.17 5.65 -23.19
CA GLY A 653 1.26 5.43 -22.97
C GLY A 653 1.61 4.09 -22.29
N ARG A 654 0.69 3.11 -22.28
CA ARG A 654 0.85 1.81 -21.58
C ARG A 654 1.33 0.72 -22.52
N GLN A 655 2.24 -0.13 -22.08
CA GLN A 655 2.71 -1.25 -22.90
C GLN A 655 1.69 -2.39 -22.97
N PRO A 656 1.47 -3.04 -24.13
CA PRO A 656 0.67 -4.26 -24.21
C PRO A 656 1.38 -5.43 -23.51
N SER A 657 0.59 -6.38 -22.98
CA SER A 657 1.13 -7.59 -22.37
C SER A 657 1.87 -8.46 -23.40
N TRP A 658 2.83 -9.28 -22.94
CA TRP A 658 3.59 -10.13 -23.86
C TRP A 658 2.69 -11.13 -24.62
N LYS A 659 1.66 -11.69 -23.96
CA LYS A 659 0.67 -12.58 -24.59
C LYS A 659 -0.04 -11.87 -25.74
N PHE A 660 -0.34 -10.59 -25.57
CA PHE A 660 -0.98 -9.76 -26.59
C PHE A 660 -0.08 -9.64 -27.83
N TRP A 661 1.23 -9.42 -27.65
CA TRP A 661 2.21 -9.38 -28.74
C TRP A 661 2.39 -10.72 -29.45
N SER A 662 2.32 -11.84 -28.73
CA SER A 662 2.45 -13.17 -29.33
C SER A 662 1.25 -13.53 -30.20
N LYS A 663 0.05 -13.07 -29.84
CA LYS A 663 -1.18 -13.33 -30.62
C LYS A 663 -1.21 -12.55 -31.93
N LEU A 664 -0.73 -11.31 -31.94
CA LEU A 664 -0.68 -10.46 -33.13
C LEU A 664 0.04 -11.11 -34.33
N ASP A 665 1.06 -11.93 -34.07
CA ASP A 665 1.82 -12.59 -35.14
C ASP A 665 1.01 -13.66 -35.90
N LYS A 666 -0.08 -14.17 -35.32
CA LYS A 666 -0.86 -15.29 -35.85
C LYS A 666 -2.29 -14.90 -36.24
N GLN A 667 -2.68 -13.64 -36.05
CA GLN A 667 -4.07 -13.22 -36.15
C GLN A 667 -4.33 -12.38 -37.39
N LYS A 668 -5.51 -12.57 -37.99
CA LYS A 668 -6.05 -11.72 -39.05
C LYS A 668 -6.05 -10.24 -38.62
N PHE A 669 -5.75 -9.37 -39.58
CA PHE A 669 -5.70 -7.93 -39.34
C PHE A 669 -7.11 -7.34 -39.30
N TYR A 670 -7.38 -6.56 -38.26
CA TYR A 670 -8.63 -5.82 -38.09
C TYR A 670 -8.30 -4.40 -37.59
N PHE A 671 -8.95 -3.38 -38.17
CA PHE A 671 -8.83 -2.01 -37.69
C PHE A 671 -9.57 -1.80 -36.37
N SER A 672 -10.80 -2.32 -36.28
CA SER A 672 -11.70 -2.18 -35.13
C SER A 672 -12.53 -3.45 -34.93
N GLU A 673 -13.30 -3.49 -33.86
CA GLU A 673 -14.22 -4.57 -33.57
C GLU A 673 -15.33 -4.71 -34.63
N GLU A 674 -15.72 -3.61 -35.29
CA GLU A 674 -16.74 -3.62 -36.34
C GLU A 674 -16.33 -4.41 -37.60
N ASP A 675 -15.03 -4.72 -37.75
CA ASP A 675 -14.53 -5.48 -38.90
C ASP A 675 -14.77 -7.00 -38.79
N TYR A 676 -14.93 -7.52 -37.58
CA TYR A 676 -15.15 -8.95 -37.33
C TYR A 676 -16.49 -9.25 -36.66
N LEU A 677 -17.16 -8.25 -36.10
CA LEU A 677 -18.50 -8.40 -35.55
C LEU A 677 -19.55 -8.45 -36.69
N PRO A 678 -20.61 -9.24 -36.54
CA PRO A 678 -21.74 -9.19 -37.47
C PRO A 678 -22.32 -7.78 -37.47
N ARG A 679 -22.47 -7.17 -38.65
CA ARG A 679 -23.17 -5.89 -38.78
C ARG A 679 -24.59 -6.08 -38.25
N GLU A 680 -24.91 -5.40 -37.15
CA GLU A 680 -26.29 -5.30 -36.69
C GLU A 680 -27.09 -4.71 -37.85
N ILE A 681 -27.98 -5.50 -38.46
CA ILE A 681 -28.86 -5.04 -39.53
C ILE A 681 -29.87 -4.12 -38.86
N ILE A 682 -29.43 -2.89 -38.59
CA ILE A 682 -30.33 -1.78 -38.30
C ILE A 682 -31.12 -1.64 -39.60
N LYS A 683 -32.36 -2.14 -39.58
CA LYS A 683 -33.34 -1.88 -40.64
C LYS A 683 -33.56 -0.38 -40.65
N THR A 684 -32.72 0.35 -41.36
CA THR A 684 -32.98 1.73 -41.72
C THR A 684 -34.30 1.75 -42.50
N PRO A 685 -35.27 2.61 -42.16
CA PRO A 685 -36.46 2.75 -42.96
C PRO A 685 -36.04 3.15 -44.37
N SER A 686 -36.36 2.25 -45.31
CA SER A 686 -36.15 2.31 -46.76
C SER A 686 -36.00 3.74 -47.32
N CYS A 687 -34.78 4.12 -47.68
CA CYS A 687 -34.53 5.16 -48.68
C CYS A 687 -33.51 4.64 -49.70
N GLY A 688 -33.99 4.41 -50.93
CA GLY A 688 -33.25 4.47 -52.18
C GLY A 688 -31.97 3.63 -52.32
N LYS A 689 -32.05 2.51 -53.04
CA LYS A 689 -30.91 1.73 -53.53
C LYS A 689 -29.88 2.61 -54.27
N MET A 690 -28.66 2.71 -53.74
CA MET A 690 -27.46 2.92 -54.56
C MET A 690 -26.38 1.90 -54.17
N SER A 691 -25.95 1.16 -55.18
CA SER A 691 -24.90 0.14 -55.14
C SER A 691 -23.53 0.81 -54.95
N ILE A 692 -22.79 0.42 -53.90
CA ILE A 692 -21.40 0.84 -53.67
C ILE A 692 -20.48 -0.33 -54.01
N ASN A 693 -19.79 -0.22 -55.15
CA ASN A 693 -18.54 -0.91 -55.39
C ASN A 693 -17.39 -0.02 -54.86
N THR A 694 -16.56 -0.62 -54.01
CA THR A 694 -15.11 -0.46 -53.90
C THR A 694 -14.52 0.94 -54.06
N LEU A 695 -14.02 1.55 -52.96
CA LEU A 695 -12.86 2.46 -52.96
C LEU A 695 -12.40 2.73 -51.52
N CYS A 696 -11.27 2.14 -51.13
CA CYS A 696 -10.47 2.57 -49.97
C CYS A 696 -9.25 3.33 -50.51
N ASN A 697 -9.31 4.66 -50.46
CA ASN A 697 -8.15 5.54 -50.46
C ASN A 697 -8.58 6.90 -49.86
N PRO A 698 -8.04 7.34 -48.71
CA PRO A 698 -8.23 8.70 -48.26
C PRO A 698 -7.04 9.56 -48.71
N ASP A 699 -7.26 10.42 -49.70
CA ASP A 699 -6.37 11.55 -49.98
C ASP A 699 -6.70 12.75 -49.08
N PRO A 700 -5.73 13.63 -48.79
CA PRO A 700 -5.87 14.66 -47.76
C PRO A 700 -6.70 15.86 -48.26
N ILE A 701 -7.72 16.21 -47.47
CA ILE A 701 -8.59 17.38 -47.66
C ILE A 701 -7.76 18.66 -47.59
N LYS A 702 -7.81 19.43 -48.68
CA LYS A 702 -7.41 20.85 -48.71
C LYS A 702 -8.50 21.68 -48.03
N SER A 703 -8.08 22.53 -47.11
CA SER A 703 -8.90 23.51 -46.39
C SER A 703 -9.59 24.46 -47.37
N GLU A 704 -10.92 24.37 -47.46
CA GLU A 704 -11.80 25.37 -48.06
C GLU A 704 -12.20 26.40 -46.99
N ARG A 705 -11.85 27.64 -47.29
CA ARG A 705 -12.14 28.84 -46.53
C ARG A 705 -13.60 29.22 -46.78
N LEU A 706 -14.49 28.97 -45.81
CA LEU A 706 -15.84 29.49 -45.84
C LEU A 706 -15.92 30.89 -45.21
N GLN A 707 -16.60 31.75 -45.96
CA GLN A 707 -16.94 33.13 -45.69
C GLN A 707 -18.03 33.20 -44.61
N THR A 708 -17.89 34.12 -43.67
CA THR A 708 -18.96 34.53 -42.75
C THR A 708 -19.71 35.74 -43.30
N PRO A 709 -21.05 35.82 -43.13
CA PRO A 709 -21.85 36.94 -43.57
C PRO A 709 -21.88 38.08 -42.54
N THR A 710 -22.01 39.29 -43.09
CA THR A 710 -22.02 40.64 -42.53
C THR A 710 -23.25 40.96 -41.66
N THR A 711 -23.11 41.76 -40.60
CA THR A 711 -23.92 42.98 -40.25
C THR A 711 -23.39 43.67 -38.97
N PRO A 712 -23.72 44.96 -38.68
CA PRO A 712 -22.75 45.98 -38.30
C PRO A 712 -22.94 46.62 -36.91
N SER A 713 -21.88 47.27 -36.40
CA SER A 713 -21.81 48.38 -35.40
C SER A 713 -20.39 48.35 -34.84
N GLY A 714 -19.52 49.36 -34.85
CA GLY A 714 -19.66 50.81 -34.77
C GLY A 714 -18.63 51.28 -33.72
N PHE A 715 -17.92 52.40 -33.99
CA PHE A 715 -16.92 53.12 -33.14
C PHE A 715 -15.47 52.60 -33.20
N GLU A 716 -14.58 53.30 -33.94
CA GLU A 716 -13.67 54.41 -33.52
C GLU A 716 -12.40 53.85 -32.85
N GLU A 717 -11.14 54.25 -33.07
CA GLU A 717 -10.37 55.24 -33.83
C GLU A 717 -8.96 54.59 -33.90
N GLY A 718 -8.19 54.63 -34.99
CA GLY A 718 -7.27 55.74 -35.25
C GLY A 718 -5.79 55.29 -35.23
N SER A 719 -5.01 55.76 -36.21
CA SER A 719 -3.53 55.82 -36.26
C SER A 719 -2.71 54.74 -37.03
N SER A 720 -2.84 54.72 -38.36
CA SER A 720 -1.82 55.21 -39.33
C SER A 720 -0.34 55.29 -38.83
N ARG A 721 0.63 54.50 -39.36
CA ARG A 721 1.53 54.75 -40.55
C ARG A 721 3.05 54.56 -40.19
N PRO A 722 4.05 54.62 -41.12
CA PRO A 722 4.74 53.42 -41.64
C PRO A 722 6.30 53.55 -41.70
N ARG A 723 7.03 52.56 -42.24
CA ARG A 723 8.23 52.66 -43.15
C ARG A 723 9.10 51.40 -43.04
N ARG A 724 9.21 50.63 -44.12
CA ARG A 724 10.26 50.64 -45.18
C ARG A 724 11.63 50.07 -44.75
N LYS A 725 11.90 48.92 -45.35
CA LYS A 725 13.07 48.54 -46.17
C LYS A 725 14.48 48.53 -45.54
N ALA A 726 15.15 47.43 -45.89
CA ALA A 726 16.45 47.33 -46.55
C ALA A 726 17.55 46.64 -45.76
N ALA A 727 18.24 45.79 -46.51
CA ALA A 727 19.40 44.98 -46.18
C ALA A 727 20.64 45.80 -45.86
N SER A 728 21.60 45.18 -45.16
CA SER A 728 23.01 45.32 -45.49
C SER A 728 23.82 44.16 -44.91
N GLU A 729 24.59 43.54 -45.80
CA GLU A 729 25.76 42.71 -45.51
C GLU A 729 26.77 43.47 -44.65
N MET A 730 27.53 42.75 -43.82
CA MET A 730 28.98 42.97 -43.70
C MET A 730 29.65 41.79 -42.96
N ARG A 731 30.55 41.13 -43.68
CA ARG A 731 31.65 40.31 -43.13
C ARG A 731 32.68 41.24 -42.51
N THR A 732 33.38 40.81 -41.45
CA THR A 732 34.85 40.92 -41.37
C THR A 732 35.49 40.12 -40.21
N TYR A 733 36.51 39.36 -40.59
CA TYR A 733 37.75 38.93 -39.93
C TYR A 733 37.84 37.96 -38.71
N LYS A 734 38.65 36.92 -38.97
CA LYS A 734 39.36 35.98 -38.08
C LYS A 734 40.57 36.66 -37.42
N ILE A 735 41.07 36.10 -36.30
CA ILE A 735 42.38 35.39 -36.13
C ILE A 735 42.56 34.90 -34.67
N PRO A 736 43.38 33.84 -34.40
CA PRO A 736 43.15 32.76 -33.43
C PRO A 736 44.18 32.71 -32.27
N SER A 737 44.27 31.53 -31.61
CA SER A 737 45.21 31.07 -30.54
C SER A 737 44.64 31.20 -29.12
N ASP A 738 44.81 30.28 -28.16
CA ASP A 738 45.54 29.01 -28.10
C ASP A 738 45.07 28.23 -26.84
N SER A 739 45.36 26.93 -26.80
CA SER A 739 45.64 26.12 -25.60
C SER A 739 44.50 25.51 -24.76
N ASP A 740 44.15 24.28 -25.15
CA ASP A 740 44.23 23.00 -24.43
C ASP A 740 43.59 22.70 -23.05
N SER A 741 42.93 21.54 -23.08
CA SER A 741 42.61 20.53 -22.04
C SER A 741 41.43 20.77 -21.10
N ASP A 742 40.64 19.78 -20.69
CA ASP A 742 40.13 18.52 -21.27
C ASP A 742 39.26 17.95 -20.12
N GLU A 743 37.93 17.93 -20.23
CA GLU A 743 37.10 17.07 -19.37
C GLU A 743 36.11 16.28 -20.23
N ALA A 744 36.34 14.98 -20.22
CA ALA A 744 35.63 13.98 -20.97
C ALA A 744 34.24 13.72 -20.38
N SER A 745 33.21 13.75 -21.23
CA SER A 745 31.97 13.01 -21.00
C SER A 745 31.60 12.25 -22.27
N ASP A 746 31.74 10.93 -22.21
CA ASP A 746 31.34 9.97 -23.23
C ASP A 746 29.81 9.97 -23.40
N ASP A 747 29.32 10.58 -24.48
CA ASP A 747 27.99 10.28 -25.04
C ASP A 747 28.18 9.63 -26.42
N MET A 748 27.96 8.31 -26.46
CA MET A 748 28.15 7.44 -27.61
C MET A 748 26.91 7.51 -28.52
N ASP A 749 26.91 8.46 -29.45
CA ASP A 749 25.87 8.62 -30.47
C ASP A 749 26.04 7.61 -31.62
N TYR A 750 25.09 6.67 -31.74
CA TYR A 750 24.96 5.79 -32.91
C TYR A 750 24.33 6.55 -34.08
N SER A 751 25.15 7.21 -34.91
CA SER A 751 24.69 7.84 -36.16
C SER A 751 24.69 6.83 -37.32
N TYR A 752 23.51 6.56 -37.88
CA TYR A 752 23.36 5.87 -39.17
C TYR A 752 23.82 6.79 -40.31
N SER A 753 24.91 6.43 -40.98
CA SER A 753 25.41 7.12 -42.17
C SER A 753 24.55 6.79 -43.40
N ALA A 754 23.69 7.73 -43.81
CA ALA A 754 23.08 7.71 -45.14
C ALA A 754 24.09 8.23 -46.17
N SER A 755 24.69 7.32 -46.93
CA SER A 755 25.60 7.65 -48.03
C SER A 755 24.83 8.29 -49.19
N LYS A 756 25.00 9.60 -49.38
CA LYS A 756 24.56 10.33 -50.56
C LYS A 756 25.50 10.01 -51.73
N ARG A 757 25.06 9.19 -52.68
CA ARG A 757 25.67 9.12 -54.02
C ARG A 757 25.07 10.22 -54.91
N SER A 758 25.93 11.16 -55.27
CA SER A 758 25.73 12.16 -56.31
C SER A 758 25.46 11.50 -57.66
N ARG A 759 24.37 11.90 -58.33
CA ARG A 759 24.05 11.46 -59.70
C ARG A 759 24.32 12.61 -60.66
N THR A 760 25.37 12.47 -61.45
CA THR A 760 25.70 13.30 -62.61
C THR A 760 24.75 13.01 -63.77
N LYS A 761 24.42 14.07 -64.51
CA LYS A 761 23.55 14.07 -65.70
C LYS A 761 24.18 13.25 -66.82
N GLY A 762 23.44 12.29 -67.35
CA GLY A 762 23.70 11.65 -68.64
C GLY A 762 22.40 11.58 -69.44
N LYS A 763 22.33 12.31 -70.55
CA LYS A 763 21.26 12.24 -71.54
C LYS A 763 21.39 10.94 -72.33
N GLY A 764 20.33 10.16 -72.43
CA GLY A 764 20.24 9.00 -73.32
C GLY A 764 18.77 8.70 -73.66
N LYS A 765 18.45 8.70 -74.96
CA LYS A 765 17.12 8.46 -75.54
C LYS A 765 16.80 6.96 -75.63
N ALA A 766 15.51 6.68 -75.82
CA ALA A 766 14.88 5.39 -76.18
C ALA A 766 14.73 4.40 -75.01
N LYS A 767 13.65 3.61 -74.87
CA LYS A 767 12.65 3.13 -75.84
C LYS A 767 11.38 2.73 -75.06
N LEU A 768 10.22 2.94 -75.69
CA LEU A 768 8.88 2.54 -75.26
C LEU A 768 8.80 1.01 -75.14
N VAL A 769 8.45 0.45 -73.96
CA VAL A 769 8.04 -0.95 -73.79
C VAL A 769 6.92 -1.00 -72.76
N ASP A 770 5.87 -1.74 -73.12
CA ASP A 770 4.56 -1.82 -72.51
C ASP A 770 4.53 -2.21 -71.03
N HIS A 771 3.68 -1.52 -70.28
CA HIS A 771 3.27 -1.86 -68.92
C HIS A 771 2.37 -3.09 -68.90
N LEU A 772 2.86 -4.21 -68.38
CA LEU A 772 1.99 -5.25 -67.81
C LEU A 772 1.40 -4.76 -66.47
N PRO A 773 0.13 -5.09 -66.15
CA PRO A 773 -0.49 -4.70 -64.90
C PRO A 773 0.22 -5.38 -63.73
N ASN A 774 0.77 -4.54 -62.86
CA ASN A 774 1.44 -4.91 -61.62
C ASN A 774 0.39 -5.49 -60.66
N ASN A 775 0.16 -6.81 -60.72
CA ASN A 775 -0.57 -7.54 -59.70
C ASN A 775 0.22 -7.44 -58.40
N GLN A 776 -0.11 -6.46 -57.56
CA GLN A 776 0.44 -6.42 -56.22
C GLN A 776 0.07 -7.72 -55.51
N PRO A 777 1.03 -8.46 -54.96
CA PRO A 777 0.73 -9.65 -54.18
C PRO A 777 -0.21 -9.24 -53.05
N GLU A 778 -1.32 -9.96 -52.88
CA GLU A 778 -2.27 -9.76 -51.80
C GLU A 778 -1.49 -9.66 -50.49
N SER A 779 -1.52 -8.48 -49.85
CA SER A 779 -0.73 -8.24 -48.65
C SER A 779 -1.20 -9.20 -47.56
N THR A 780 -0.30 -10.04 -47.08
CA THR A 780 -0.60 -10.94 -45.96
C THR A 780 -1.02 -10.10 -44.73
N ASP A 781 -1.90 -10.65 -43.88
CA ASP A 781 -2.34 -9.96 -42.65
C ASP A 781 -1.15 -9.51 -41.79
N PHE A 782 -0.07 -10.29 -41.76
CA PHE A 782 1.18 -9.96 -41.08
C PHE A 782 1.86 -8.71 -41.66
N HIS A 783 1.85 -8.56 -42.99
CA HIS A 783 2.35 -7.36 -43.65
C HIS A 783 1.50 -6.13 -43.31
N LEU A 784 0.17 -6.28 -43.25
CA LEU A 784 -0.75 -5.21 -42.82
C LEU A 784 -0.47 -4.76 -41.38
N TRP A 785 -0.29 -5.70 -40.44
CA TRP A 785 0.13 -5.39 -39.08
C TRP A 785 1.47 -4.63 -39.06
N THR A 786 2.48 -5.14 -39.76
CA THR A 786 3.81 -4.52 -39.82
C THR A 786 3.76 -3.08 -40.36
N LYS A 787 2.96 -2.86 -41.41
CA LYS A 787 2.74 -1.55 -42.02
C LYS A 787 2.04 -0.59 -41.05
N HIS A 788 0.90 -0.96 -40.49
CA HIS A 788 0.10 -0.08 -39.64
C HIS A 788 0.76 0.20 -38.29
N LEU A 789 1.43 -0.77 -37.68
CA LEU A 789 2.22 -0.56 -36.46
C LEU A 789 3.44 0.33 -36.72
N GLY A 790 4.06 0.21 -37.89
CA GLY A 790 5.14 1.10 -38.31
C GLY A 790 4.67 2.54 -38.51
N LEU A 791 3.45 2.75 -39.01
CA LEU A 791 2.84 4.08 -39.12
C LEU A 791 2.51 4.67 -37.75
N LEU A 792 1.92 3.87 -36.85
CA LEU A 792 1.62 4.28 -35.48
C LEU A 792 2.89 4.67 -34.71
N LEU A 793 3.97 3.90 -34.85
CA LEU A 793 5.26 4.23 -34.23
C LEU A 793 5.79 5.59 -34.70
N LYS A 794 5.72 5.88 -36.01
CA LYS A 794 6.14 7.18 -36.56
C LYS A 794 5.28 8.33 -36.03
N GLU A 795 3.98 8.09 -35.86
CA GLU A 795 3.06 9.07 -35.28
C GLU A 795 3.41 9.38 -33.81
N GLU A 796 3.61 8.35 -32.99
CA GLU A 796 4.01 8.51 -31.59
C GLU A 796 5.40 9.15 -31.44
N GLU A 797 6.35 8.82 -32.31
CA GLU A 797 7.65 9.50 -32.36
C GLU A 797 7.53 10.98 -32.74
N LYS A 798 6.60 11.34 -33.62
CA LYS A 798 6.31 12.73 -33.98
C LYS A 798 5.73 13.47 -32.77
N LYS A 799 4.75 12.88 -32.07
CA LYS A 799 4.16 13.46 -30.84
C LYS A 799 5.20 13.66 -29.75
N TRP A 800 6.04 12.65 -29.49
CA TRP A 800 7.13 12.75 -28.50
C TRP A 800 8.16 13.84 -28.87
N LYS A 801 8.57 13.93 -30.14
CA LYS A 801 9.49 14.99 -30.61
C LYS A 801 8.88 16.39 -30.47
N GLU A 802 7.59 16.52 -30.78
CA GLU A 802 6.88 17.79 -30.61
C GLU A 802 6.80 18.21 -29.14
N ARG A 803 6.50 17.27 -28.23
CA ARG A 803 6.49 17.52 -26.79
C ARG A 803 7.89 17.89 -26.27
N LYS A 804 8.93 17.15 -26.70
CA LYS A 804 10.33 17.48 -26.38
C LYS A 804 10.67 18.89 -26.82
N ARG A 805 10.27 19.29 -28.03
CA ARG A 805 10.47 20.65 -28.56
C ARG A 805 9.71 21.72 -27.76
N LEU A 806 8.51 21.41 -27.25
CA LEU A 806 7.73 22.36 -26.42
C LEU A 806 8.36 22.53 -25.04
N ALA A 807 8.81 21.45 -24.39
CA ALA A 807 9.49 21.53 -23.09
C ALA A 807 10.87 22.21 -23.16
N GLU A 808 11.53 22.18 -24.33
CA GLU A 808 12.78 22.91 -24.55
C GLU A 808 12.60 24.43 -24.70
N LYS A 809 11.36 24.90 -24.91
CA LYS A 809 11.03 26.32 -25.19
C LYS A 809 10.54 27.11 -23.97
N ASP A 810 10.51 26.54 -22.78
CA ASP A 810 10.04 27.26 -21.59
C ASP A 810 10.98 28.44 -21.25
N GLU A 811 10.51 29.66 -21.53
CA GLU A 811 11.26 30.93 -21.44
C GLU A 811 11.63 31.32 -19.99
N PHE A 812 11.15 30.58 -18.99
CA PHE A 812 11.29 30.92 -17.56
C PHE A 812 12.58 30.38 -16.90
N GLY A 813 13.56 29.89 -17.68
CA GLY A 813 14.87 29.49 -17.14
C GLY A 813 14.84 28.34 -16.12
N ARG A 814 13.73 27.59 -16.05
CA ARG A 814 13.63 26.39 -15.20
C ARG A 814 14.49 25.26 -15.77
N PRO A 815 15.02 24.34 -14.93
CA PRO A 815 15.80 23.21 -15.41
C PRO A 815 15.01 22.42 -16.45
N LYS A 816 15.60 22.18 -17.63
CA LYS A 816 14.97 21.44 -18.75
C LYS A 816 14.50 20.07 -18.27
N GLU A 817 13.20 19.86 -18.20
CA GLU A 817 12.62 18.57 -17.85
C GLU A 817 12.96 17.54 -18.95
N ARG A 818 13.64 16.45 -18.59
CA ARG A 818 14.01 15.40 -19.54
C ARG A 818 12.78 14.56 -19.85
N ILE A 819 12.21 14.74 -21.05
CA ILE A 819 11.10 13.91 -21.53
C ILE A 819 11.63 12.58 -22.09
N PHE A 820 11.40 11.49 -21.36
CA PHE A 820 11.73 10.14 -21.81
C PHE A 820 10.68 9.58 -22.78
N LYS A 821 11.07 8.59 -23.60
CA LYS A 821 10.11 7.82 -24.42
C LYS A 821 9.24 6.95 -23.51
N THR A 822 7.94 6.88 -23.82
CA THR A 822 7.00 6.03 -23.08
C THR A 822 7.38 4.55 -23.19
N GLU A 823 6.97 3.74 -22.21
CA GLU A 823 7.15 2.28 -22.26
C GLU A 823 6.46 1.69 -23.50
N PHE A 824 5.28 2.20 -23.86
CA PHE A 824 4.59 1.82 -25.10
C PHE A 824 5.47 2.01 -26.34
N MET A 825 6.08 3.18 -26.52
CA MET A 825 6.92 3.46 -27.68
C MET A 825 8.13 2.54 -27.76
N ARG A 826 8.78 2.26 -26.63
CA ARG A 826 9.92 1.33 -26.57
C ARG A 826 9.50 -0.09 -26.95
N ALA A 827 8.41 -0.59 -26.37
CA ALA A 827 7.87 -1.91 -26.69
C ALA A 827 7.45 -2.01 -28.17
N LEU A 828 6.75 -1.01 -28.70
CA LEU A 828 6.32 -0.96 -30.09
C LEU A 828 7.51 -0.90 -31.06
N ALA A 829 8.53 -0.10 -30.76
CA ALA A 829 9.73 -0.01 -31.60
C ALA A 829 10.46 -1.36 -31.70
N SER A 830 10.63 -2.06 -30.57
CA SER A 830 11.22 -3.39 -30.54
C SER A 830 10.39 -4.38 -31.38
N LYS A 831 9.08 -4.44 -31.14
CA LYS A 831 8.19 -5.38 -31.86
C LYS A 831 8.14 -5.11 -33.36
N VAL A 832 8.04 -3.84 -33.79
CA VAL A 832 8.02 -3.48 -35.22
C VAL A 832 9.34 -3.85 -35.90
N ALA A 833 10.49 -3.68 -35.23
CA ALA A 833 11.78 -4.11 -35.76
C ALA A 833 11.83 -5.64 -35.98
N ASP A 834 11.36 -6.41 -34.99
CA ASP A 834 11.30 -7.88 -35.07
C ASP A 834 10.32 -8.35 -36.15
N MET A 835 9.19 -7.65 -36.32
CA MET A 835 8.21 -7.97 -37.36
C MET A 835 8.75 -7.70 -38.76
N LYS A 836 9.39 -6.54 -38.99
CA LYS A 836 10.04 -6.23 -40.29
C LYS A 836 11.11 -7.25 -40.65
N LYS A 837 11.92 -7.68 -39.68
CA LYS A 837 12.96 -8.71 -39.92
C LYS A 837 12.34 -10.02 -40.42
N ARG A 838 11.19 -10.42 -39.88
CA ARG A 838 10.46 -11.62 -40.31
C ARG A 838 9.74 -11.42 -41.64
N ASP A 839 9.15 -10.24 -41.89
CA ASP A 839 8.49 -9.90 -43.15
C ASP A 839 9.48 -9.95 -44.33
N HIS A 840 10.68 -9.41 -44.13
CA HIS A 840 11.77 -9.47 -45.10
C HIS A 840 12.29 -10.89 -45.33
N ALA A 841 12.31 -11.75 -44.30
CA ALA A 841 12.69 -13.15 -44.46
C ALA A 841 11.64 -13.99 -45.20
N SER A 842 10.37 -13.57 -45.15
CA SER A 842 9.24 -14.29 -45.75
C SER A 842 8.96 -13.87 -47.19
N THR A 843 9.40 -12.68 -47.60
CA THR A 843 9.30 -12.21 -48.97
C THR A 843 10.44 -12.85 -49.78
N PRO A 844 10.17 -13.75 -50.74
CA PRO A 844 11.23 -14.32 -51.57
C PRO A 844 11.86 -13.16 -52.34
N THR A 845 13.09 -12.81 -51.99
CA THR A 845 13.89 -11.94 -52.86
C THR A 845 13.99 -12.66 -54.21
N PRO A 846 13.52 -12.07 -55.31
CA PRO A 846 13.75 -12.66 -56.62
C PRO A 846 15.25 -12.88 -56.76
N SER A 847 15.63 -14.13 -57.01
CA SER A 847 17.00 -14.51 -57.29
C SER A 847 17.42 -13.80 -58.57
N ILE A 848 17.98 -12.60 -58.40
CA ILE A 848 18.83 -12.01 -59.43
C ILE A 848 20.05 -12.91 -59.43
N GLU A 849 20.05 -13.87 -60.34
CA GLU A 849 21.28 -14.46 -60.87
C GLU A 849 22.10 -13.26 -61.38
N ASP A 850 23.11 -12.86 -60.61
CA ASP A 850 24.17 -12.01 -61.13
C ASP A 850 25.50 -12.73 -60.91
N ASP A 851 25.89 -13.31 -62.04
CA ASP A 851 27.21 -13.71 -62.45
C ASP A 851 28.20 -12.52 -62.31
N SER A 852 29.50 -12.84 -62.31
CA SER A 852 30.63 -11.89 -62.43
C SER A 852 31.15 -11.23 -61.14
N ASP A 853 32.24 -11.83 -60.66
CA ASP A 853 33.52 -11.20 -60.30
C ASP A 853 33.52 -9.68 -60.05
N ASP A 854 33.83 -9.30 -58.80
CA ASP A 854 35.00 -8.45 -58.57
C ASP A 854 35.46 -8.49 -57.11
N GLU A 855 36.74 -8.81 -56.99
CA GLU A 855 37.59 -8.93 -55.82
C GLU A 855 37.60 -7.63 -54.98
N TYR A 856 37.04 -7.67 -53.76
CA TYR A 856 37.21 -6.58 -52.78
C TYR A 856 37.84 -7.07 -51.48
N VAL A 857 39.09 -6.64 -51.31
CA VAL A 857 40.01 -6.86 -50.19
C VAL A 857 39.35 -6.56 -48.83
N GLN A 858 39.36 -7.56 -47.95
CA GLN A 858 38.94 -7.44 -46.55
C GLN A 858 39.90 -6.54 -45.75
N ARG A 859 39.43 -5.37 -45.30
CA ARG A 859 40.08 -4.64 -44.21
C ARG A 859 39.83 -5.36 -42.87
N ILE A 860 40.90 -5.90 -42.31
CA ILE A 860 40.97 -6.48 -40.96
C ILE A 860 40.58 -5.41 -39.93
N ARG A 861 39.50 -5.65 -39.19
CA ARG A 861 39.16 -4.89 -37.98
C ARG A 861 40.10 -5.28 -36.83
N PRO A 862 40.64 -4.33 -36.04
CA PRO A 862 41.46 -4.66 -34.89
C PRO A 862 40.61 -5.33 -33.80
N LYS A 863 41.02 -6.54 -33.39
CA LYS A 863 40.44 -7.31 -32.27
C LYS A 863 40.58 -6.52 -30.97
N ARG A 864 39.45 -6.12 -30.39
CA ARG A 864 39.37 -5.59 -29.03
C ARG A 864 39.62 -6.76 -28.05
N LYS A 865 40.73 -6.70 -27.31
CA LYS A 865 41.10 -7.66 -26.25
C LYS A 865 39.99 -7.72 -25.19
N ALA A 866 39.25 -8.83 -25.16
CA ALA A 866 38.40 -9.18 -24.03
C ALA A 866 39.29 -9.65 -22.87
N ARG A 867 39.19 -8.99 -21.71
CA ARG A 867 39.75 -9.50 -20.46
C ARG A 867 38.86 -10.64 -19.97
N HIS A 868 39.42 -11.85 -19.90
CA HIS A 868 38.84 -12.96 -19.13
C HIS A 868 38.82 -12.59 -17.64
N PRO A 869 37.73 -12.88 -16.89
CA PRO A 869 37.81 -13.08 -15.46
C PRO A 869 38.29 -14.51 -15.20
N GLY A 870 39.42 -14.63 -14.49
CA GLY A 870 39.96 -15.91 -14.05
C GLY A 870 39.00 -16.61 -13.09
N TRP A 871 38.51 -17.76 -13.51
CA TRP A 871 38.00 -18.78 -12.62
C TRP A 871 39.20 -19.57 -12.10
N ALA A 872 39.40 -19.55 -10.79
CA ALA A 872 40.35 -20.42 -10.12
C ALA A 872 39.64 -21.71 -9.77
N ASP A 873 40.13 -22.82 -10.33
CA ASP A 873 39.92 -24.17 -9.82
C ASP A 873 40.33 -24.24 -8.35
N ARG A 874 39.46 -24.86 -7.55
CA ARG A 874 39.87 -25.45 -6.28
C ARG A 874 39.06 -26.72 -6.06
N ASP A 875 39.61 -27.81 -6.57
CA ASP A 875 39.24 -29.16 -6.19
C ASP A 875 39.67 -29.48 -4.75
N ASP A 876 39.02 -30.52 -4.23
CA ASP A 876 39.32 -31.32 -3.04
C ASP A 876 39.03 -30.75 -1.64
N ARG A 877 37.87 -31.18 -1.09
CA ARG A 877 37.83 -32.02 0.13
C ARG A 877 36.41 -32.50 0.43
N THR A 878 36.10 -33.69 -0.06
CA THR A 878 35.08 -34.57 0.56
C THR A 878 35.60 -35.08 1.90
N SER A 879 34.91 -34.77 2.99
CA SER A 879 35.14 -35.41 4.28
C SER A 879 33.87 -36.10 4.75
N LEU A 880 33.87 -37.42 4.56
CA LEU A 880 33.05 -38.39 5.27
C LEU A 880 33.14 -38.14 6.79
N LYS A 881 32.01 -37.89 7.44
CA LYS A 881 31.89 -38.09 8.90
C LYS A 881 30.69 -38.99 9.20
N LYS A 882 31.07 -40.17 9.68
CA LYS A 882 30.27 -41.20 10.35
C LYS A 882 29.35 -40.59 11.41
N LEU A 883 28.06 -40.93 11.34
CA LEU A 883 27.14 -40.90 12.47
C LEU A 883 27.36 -42.19 13.28
N ARG A 884 27.82 -42.03 14.53
CA ARG A 884 27.67 -43.02 15.60
C ARG A 884 26.38 -42.69 16.34
N VAL A 885 25.50 -43.68 16.46
CA VAL A 885 24.44 -43.75 17.48
C VAL A 885 25.08 -44.22 18.79
N PRO A 886 24.51 -43.84 19.95
CA PRO A 886 24.35 -44.86 20.96
C PRO A 886 22.95 -44.88 21.61
N GLU A 887 22.59 -46.08 22.04
CA GLU A 887 21.68 -46.39 23.14
C GLU A 887 22.09 -45.70 24.45
#